data_AF-A0A318AFE4-F1
#
_entry.id   AF-A0A318AFE4-F1
#
_cell.length_a   1.000
_cell.length_b   1.000
_cell.length_c   1.000
_cell.angle_alpha   90.00
_cell.angle_beta   90.00
_cell.angle_gamma   90.00
#
_symmetry.space_group_name_H-M   'P 1'
#
loop_
_entity.id
_entity.type
_entity.pdbx_description
1 polymer ?
#
loop_
_entity_poly.entity_id
_entity_poly.type
_entity_poly.pdbx_seq_one_letter_code
_entity_poly.pdbx_strand_id
1 'polypeptide(L)'
;MLLELFGLATPQPPRWVLENLPAGGGAELEQLIRQHAEAQLRDYQLWFEQRRLADLDHTQLTQCCEHVPSAGHVLRLIARPDHAIPKERIDHPGLNLVTTTGPDAGRLVPVTREPLSVGRQHAHYQINDPYLLDRDFSVHLTQHTTQLTTYSPLTQPAETSHERSVSSQWPAQETLSRGQTSFRLVSPHYPRLPELRAPAVLEIDPGPEPQPPNVVLQLVMAASPMIIGLVMMVVTGMWYFLLFSAISVIVAVVMISQYRAKRRKFIATITRLSTEQGQHRLNETYTPDQLRFALRSIAPDPLGLLRPHLATPTIRWGDGILAVKLVRSDADEKWAQHTQVHTAIAQHLAPGSTTVVRGLPEQLASVTHWLLAQCHHHAAATQQRVWVHTNSERDKELIDSVLPSTIIDTTGTLTRDDLDQKFARTPLVRIEQVDENCPRPPASQEVVFDVSDGSVSGLGQDISQINFFGISVTTLDLVTSRLLSQLPATRSHSPLLSLPSTFFTAHSAGDLRVEIDARDSADALDLVADGPHVLITGTTGSGKSELLLTVLAQLAMNYPADQLSMVLLDFKGGSSFAVLEDLPHVMAVETNLSAGLSLRSLGAIEAELHRREKLFAEYRVPDYSSFRQNVPHVVLPRLVVAIDELKMLIEDHRQAQDVLIRLASTGRSLGFHLVLATQRAQGTVTSDVRANLGSVLCLRTATEQDSWDLIGDASAYRISASQPGRGILRRGPADSEIFQTPIMRLPSEPVTLTPVSADRPVSTKTVATTKWPRVVSMITQAHEQAGLLCPDPIVLPSLPEHWNPSTQSTDPLTPTSGMILGLVDHPTERMQAPIWWNPKTTSSEATPQSGRKPWILTGSLAVIGASGSGAEKLLDRAVPAFFTQHHQGDPSPRIANKVALFDGRPHREESSVERAIHITESSQNRWSFHAECTGEELEEALATLREILQAGQQLTIIIRHFSAWASRIPGRGFESFEDRLMTLIRNFPNTLKILIHGGRELAAGRTVGLITDRIYLGFGSTEEHRMVWPRIRQAPHIPYRGVLVGRGWPVQGLEIQLAE
;
A
#
# COMPACT_ATOMS: atom_id res chain seq x y z
N MET A 1 15.25 -15.17 17.88
CA MET A 1 13.87 -14.89 17.42
C MET A 1 12.98 -16.12 17.25
N LEU A 2 13.18 -17.03 16.29
CA LEU A 2 12.22 -18.16 16.10
C LEU A 2 12.39 -19.37 17.04
N LEU A 3 13.46 -19.42 17.84
CA LEU A 3 13.56 -20.31 19.01
C LEU A 3 13.14 -19.61 20.33
N GLU A 4 13.00 -18.29 20.35
CA GLU A 4 12.47 -17.53 21.50
C GLU A 4 10.94 -17.56 21.56
N LEU A 5 10.27 -17.86 20.44
CA LEU A 5 8.83 -18.10 20.35
C LEU A 5 8.36 -19.35 21.12
N PHE A 6 9.27 -20.20 21.62
CA PHE A 6 8.96 -21.48 22.28
C PHE A 6 9.31 -21.54 23.78
N GLY A 7 9.73 -20.44 24.41
CA GLY A 7 9.87 -20.40 25.88
C GLY A 7 10.94 -21.33 26.47
N LEU A 8 12.09 -21.49 25.80
CA LEU A 8 13.22 -22.21 26.38
C LEU A 8 13.90 -21.31 27.42
N ALA A 9 13.62 -21.60 28.69
CA ALA A 9 14.22 -20.96 29.84
C ALA A 9 15.72 -21.30 29.94
N THR A 10 16.61 -20.29 30.00
CA THR A 10 17.74 -20.16 30.95
C THR A 10 18.63 -18.93 30.65
N PRO A 11 19.40 -18.42 31.63
CA PRO A 11 19.65 -16.98 31.78
C PRO A 11 20.86 -16.41 31.01
N GLN A 12 21.61 -17.18 30.21
CA GLN A 12 22.65 -16.65 29.30
C GLN A 12 22.87 -17.60 28.10
N PRO A 13 23.25 -17.11 26.92
CA PRO A 13 23.26 -17.91 25.70
C PRO A 13 24.54 -18.75 25.60
N PRO A 14 24.47 -20.06 25.29
CA PRO A 14 25.60 -20.71 24.64
C PRO A 14 25.56 -20.33 23.15
N ARG A 15 26.51 -19.49 22.74
CA ARG A 15 26.87 -19.32 21.32
C ARG A 15 27.45 -20.65 20.82
N TRP A 16 26.61 -21.53 20.29
CA TRP A 16 27.10 -22.58 19.42
C TRP A 16 27.32 -21.96 18.05
N VAL A 17 28.57 -21.67 17.74
CA VAL A 17 28.99 -21.37 16.37
C VAL A 17 29.37 -22.71 15.77
N LEU A 18 28.56 -23.23 14.85
CA LEU A 18 28.89 -24.41 14.07
C LEU A 18 29.98 -24.02 13.07
N GLU A 19 31.23 -23.99 13.53
CA GLU A 19 32.39 -23.83 12.68
C GLU A 19 32.79 -25.21 12.15
N ASN A 20 32.65 -25.39 10.84
CA ASN A 20 32.90 -26.63 10.08
C ASN A 20 31.76 -27.65 10.14
N LEU A 21 30.91 -27.59 9.12
CA LEU A 21 29.91 -28.63 8.89
C LEU A 21 30.59 -29.95 8.52
N PRO A 22 30.07 -31.09 9.00
CA PRO A 22 30.70 -32.40 8.82
C PRO A 22 30.46 -32.95 7.42
N ALA A 23 31.51 -33.47 6.78
CA ALA A 23 31.57 -33.92 5.38
C ALA A 23 30.64 -35.08 4.93
N GLY A 24 29.41 -35.14 5.43
CA GLY A 24 28.37 -36.13 5.06
C GLY A 24 26.90 -35.65 5.01
N GLY A 25 26.48 -34.61 5.74
CA GLY A 25 25.13 -34.01 5.58
C GLY A 25 24.23 -34.00 6.79
N GLY A 26 23.01 -33.51 6.57
CA GLY A 26 22.07 -33.11 7.60
C GLY A 26 21.41 -34.25 8.35
N ALA A 27 21.45 -35.50 7.85
CA ALA A 27 21.03 -36.68 8.61
C ALA A 27 21.93 -36.99 9.80
N GLU A 28 23.25 -36.90 9.63
CA GLU A 28 24.19 -37.00 10.74
C GLU A 28 24.07 -35.80 11.68
N LEU A 29 23.87 -34.58 11.15
CA LEU A 29 23.67 -33.38 11.96
C LEU A 29 22.38 -33.46 12.79
N GLU A 30 21.27 -33.97 12.23
CA GLU A 30 20.02 -34.23 12.95
C GLU A 30 20.21 -35.28 14.04
N GLN A 31 20.89 -36.39 13.72
CA GLN A 31 21.13 -37.49 14.66
C GLN A 31 22.05 -37.05 15.82
N LEU A 32 23.06 -36.22 15.55
CA LEU A 32 23.98 -35.67 16.55
C LEU A 32 23.29 -34.63 17.47
N ILE A 33 22.43 -33.76 16.92
CA ILE A 33 21.58 -32.83 17.69
C ILE A 33 20.63 -33.62 18.60
N ARG A 34 19.99 -34.69 18.09
CA ARG A 34 19.08 -35.54 18.87
C ARG A 34 19.78 -36.40 19.92
N GLN A 35 21.03 -36.83 19.69
CA GLN A 35 21.88 -37.56 20.67
C GLN A 35 22.45 -36.66 21.78
N HIS A 36 22.70 -35.37 21.52
CA HIS A 36 23.21 -34.44 22.56
C HIS A 36 22.12 -33.76 23.39
N ALA A 37 20.91 -33.61 22.83
CA ALA A 37 19.76 -33.00 23.51
C ALA A 37 18.83 -34.07 24.13
N GLU A 38 19.45 -35.07 24.77
CA GLU A 38 18.84 -36.33 25.20
C GLU A 38 17.74 -36.15 26.28
N ALA A 39 16.50 -36.07 25.81
CA ALA A 39 15.26 -36.64 26.36
C ALA A 39 14.04 -36.01 25.67
N GLN A 40 14.12 -34.71 25.33
CA GLN A 40 12.97 -33.90 24.91
C GLN A 40 12.82 -33.73 23.39
N LEU A 41 13.88 -33.94 22.60
CA LEU A 41 13.83 -33.81 21.14
C LEU A 41 13.49 -35.11 20.39
N ARG A 42 13.06 -36.17 21.08
CA ARG A 42 12.69 -37.43 20.40
C ARG A 42 11.47 -37.28 19.48
N ASP A 43 10.50 -36.43 19.85
CA ASP A 43 9.24 -36.28 19.12
C ASP A 43 9.19 -35.10 18.13
N TYR A 44 10.32 -34.41 17.93
CA TYR A 44 10.40 -33.21 17.10
C TYR A 44 11.28 -33.43 15.87
N GLN A 45 10.78 -33.17 14.67
CA GLN A 45 11.59 -33.12 13.47
C GLN A 45 12.32 -31.78 13.36
N LEU A 46 13.60 -31.83 13.00
CA LEU A 46 14.47 -30.66 12.96
C LEU A 46 14.63 -30.18 11.52
N TRP A 47 14.50 -28.87 11.34
CA TRP A 47 14.50 -28.22 10.04
C TRP A 47 15.51 -27.07 9.99
N PHE A 48 16.24 -26.95 8.90
CA PHE A 48 17.13 -25.83 8.57
C PHE A 48 16.53 -25.07 7.39
N GLU A 49 16.24 -23.78 7.57
CA GLU A 49 15.52 -22.94 6.60
C GLU A 49 14.32 -23.65 5.95
N GLN A 50 13.55 -24.35 6.79
CA GLN A 50 12.35 -25.08 6.38
C GLN A 50 12.60 -26.28 5.46
N ARG A 51 13.82 -26.86 5.45
CA ARG A 51 14.10 -28.22 4.95
C ARG A 51 14.48 -29.16 6.08
N ARG A 52 13.97 -30.39 6.05
CA ARG A 52 14.27 -31.37 7.10
C ARG A 52 15.74 -31.69 7.04
N LEU A 53 16.40 -31.63 8.20
CA LEU A 53 17.85 -31.80 8.22
C LEU A 53 18.27 -33.13 7.60
N ALA A 54 17.59 -34.25 7.94
CA ALA A 54 17.90 -35.55 7.36
C ALA A 54 17.94 -35.63 5.84
N ASP A 55 17.30 -34.69 5.15
CA ASP A 55 17.19 -34.66 3.69
C ASP A 55 18.23 -33.77 3.01
N LEU A 56 19.02 -33.01 3.79
CA LEU A 56 20.13 -32.20 3.29
C LEU A 56 21.40 -33.04 3.28
N ASP A 57 22.23 -32.95 2.24
CA ASP A 57 23.58 -33.55 2.25
C ASP A 57 24.64 -32.53 2.71
N HIS A 58 25.88 -32.98 2.86
CA HIS A 58 26.93 -32.11 3.37
C HIS A 58 27.15 -30.89 2.50
N THR A 59 27.17 -31.08 1.20
CA THR A 59 27.56 -30.06 0.23
C THR A 59 26.54 -28.92 0.23
N GLN A 60 25.25 -29.26 0.35
CA GLN A 60 24.17 -28.29 0.46
C GLN A 60 24.23 -27.53 1.78
N LEU A 61 24.49 -28.23 2.89
CA LEU A 61 24.64 -27.61 4.21
C LEU A 61 25.83 -26.66 4.24
N THR A 62 26.97 -27.06 3.67
CA THR A 62 28.20 -26.27 3.65
C THR A 62 28.13 -25.08 2.70
N GLN A 63 27.47 -25.18 1.53
CA GLN A 63 27.23 -24.01 0.67
C GLN A 63 26.25 -23.00 1.29
N CYS A 64 25.23 -23.49 2.00
CA CYS A 64 24.33 -22.64 2.76
C CYS A 64 25.03 -21.91 3.91
N CYS A 65 26.16 -22.43 4.39
CA CYS A 65 26.93 -21.82 5.48
C CYS A 65 28.16 -21.03 5.03
N GLU A 66 28.82 -21.38 3.92
CA GLU A 66 29.96 -20.63 3.35
C GLU A 66 29.55 -19.28 2.76
N HIS A 67 28.28 -19.10 2.39
CA HIS A 67 27.72 -17.79 2.04
C HIS A 67 27.32 -16.95 3.26
N VAL A 68 27.68 -17.38 4.48
CA VAL A 68 27.57 -16.58 5.71
C VAL A 68 28.94 -16.00 6.05
N PRO A 69 29.23 -14.72 5.75
CA PRO A 69 30.49 -14.09 6.08
C PRO A 69 30.60 -13.86 7.61
N SER A 70 31.72 -14.26 8.17
CA SER A 70 32.23 -13.87 9.50
C SER A 70 31.96 -12.38 9.80
N ALA A 71 31.48 -11.95 10.96
CA ALA A 71 31.34 -12.59 12.26
C ALA A 71 30.03 -12.17 12.92
N GLY A 72 29.29 -13.13 13.48
CA GLY A 72 28.16 -12.87 14.39
C GLY A 72 26.81 -13.46 13.99
N HIS A 73 26.70 -14.30 12.97
CA HIS A 73 25.41 -14.88 12.56
C HIS A 73 25.24 -16.32 13.07
N VAL A 74 24.10 -16.54 13.74
CA VAL A 74 23.69 -17.77 14.40
C VAL A 74 22.82 -18.58 13.43
N LEU A 75 23.18 -19.84 13.22
CA LEU A 75 22.50 -20.79 12.34
C LEU A 75 21.09 -21.10 12.92
N ARG A 76 20.02 -20.80 12.15
CA ARG A 76 18.63 -20.99 12.62
C ARG A 76 18.12 -22.40 12.33
N LEU A 77 18.08 -23.22 13.37
CA LEU A 77 17.43 -24.53 13.40
C LEU A 77 16.04 -24.39 14.02
N ILE A 78 15.03 -25.01 13.38
CA ILE A 78 13.63 -24.97 13.84
C ILE A 78 13.17 -26.40 14.10
N ALA A 79 12.81 -26.70 15.34
CA ALA A 79 12.15 -27.96 15.69
C ALA A 79 10.64 -27.83 15.42
N ARG A 80 10.06 -28.78 14.67
CA ARG A 80 8.62 -28.89 14.44
C ARG A 80 8.13 -30.26 14.92
N PRO A 81 7.04 -30.35 15.70
CA PRO A 81 6.53 -31.62 16.17
C PRO A 81 6.08 -32.48 14.99
N ASP A 82 6.33 -33.79 15.07
CA ASP A 82 6.16 -34.74 13.96
C ASP A 82 4.69 -35.04 13.60
N HIS A 83 3.73 -34.48 14.35
CA HIS A 83 2.31 -34.63 14.07
C HIS A 83 1.65 -33.29 13.82
N ALA A 84 0.86 -33.25 12.73
CA ALA A 84 0.19 -32.07 12.21
C ALA A 84 -0.60 -31.33 13.30
N ILE A 85 -0.33 -30.04 13.48
CA ILE A 85 -1.28 -29.14 14.13
C ILE A 85 -2.44 -28.95 13.13
N PRO A 86 -3.70 -29.25 13.47
CA PRO A 86 -4.80 -29.36 12.51
C PRO A 86 -5.14 -28.02 11.85
N LYS A 87 -5.80 -28.07 10.67
CA LYS A 87 -6.73 -27.00 10.27
C LYS A 87 -7.71 -26.80 11.42
N GLU A 88 -7.65 -25.68 12.14
CA GLU A 88 -8.71 -25.37 13.09
C GLU A 88 -9.96 -24.93 12.31
N ARG A 89 -10.81 -25.91 11.99
CA ARG A 89 -12.18 -25.86 12.54
C ARG A 89 -11.96 -25.46 13.99
N ILE A 90 -12.51 -24.35 14.49
CA ILE A 90 -12.35 -24.08 15.93
C ILE A 90 -13.18 -25.14 16.67
N ASP A 91 -12.61 -26.34 16.81
CA ASP A 91 -12.95 -27.30 17.83
C ASP A 91 -12.46 -26.64 19.11
N HIS A 92 -13.25 -25.66 19.58
CA HIS A 92 -12.98 -25.02 20.84
C HIS A 92 -12.82 -26.14 21.88
N PRO A 93 -11.79 -26.12 22.73
CA PRO A 93 -11.90 -26.85 23.98
C PRO A 93 -13.19 -26.35 24.62
N GLY A 94 -14.16 -27.26 24.81
CA GLY A 94 -15.51 -26.91 25.26
C GLY A 94 -15.54 -26.21 26.62
N LEU A 95 -14.39 -26.15 27.32
CA LEU A 95 -14.18 -25.56 28.62
C LEU A 95 -12.81 -24.89 28.71
N ASN A 96 -12.76 -23.62 29.13
CA ASN A 96 -11.56 -22.87 29.43
C ASN A 96 -11.53 -22.53 30.93
N LEU A 97 -10.34 -22.57 31.54
CA LEU A 97 -10.10 -22.01 32.85
C LEU A 97 -9.78 -20.53 32.67
N VAL A 98 -10.51 -19.70 33.38
CA VAL A 98 -10.40 -18.24 33.31
C VAL A 98 -10.03 -17.69 34.67
N THR A 99 -9.01 -16.86 34.72
CA THR A 99 -8.73 -16.04 35.91
C THR A 99 -9.70 -14.87 35.91
N THR A 100 -10.67 -14.86 36.83
CA THR A 100 -11.74 -13.87 36.88
C THR A 100 -11.35 -12.63 37.68
N THR A 101 -10.58 -12.78 38.76
CA THR A 101 -10.11 -11.69 39.63
C THR A 101 -8.67 -11.96 40.06
N GLY A 102 -7.93 -10.93 40.48
CA GLY A 102 -6.53 -11.04 40.91
C GLY A 102 -5.52 -10.41 39.92
N PRO A 103 -4.20 -10.54 40.18
CA PRO A 103 -3.16 -9.83 39.44
C PRO A 103 -3.03 -10.23 37.95
N ASP A 104 -3.45 -11.45 37.60
CA ASP A 104 -3.45 -11.98 36.24
C ASP A 104 -4.87 -12.16 35.65
N ALA A 105 -5.86 -11.37 36.08
CA ALA A 105 -7.23 -11.54 35.59
C ALA A 105 -7.34 -11.29 34.07
N GLY A 106 -8.29 -11.99 33.44
CA GLY A 106 -8.44 -12.00 31.98
C GLY A 106 -7.50 -12.97 31.25
N ARG A 107 -6.65 -13.72 31.97
CA ARG A 107 -5.86 -14.81 31.38
C ARG A 107 -6.71 -16.07 31.20
N LEU A 108 -6.54 -16.73 30.05
CA LEU A 108 -7.34 -17.86 29.59
C LEU A 108 -6.43 -19.04 29.26
N VAL A 109 -6.75 -20.23 29.80
CA VAL A 109 -6.08 -21.47 29.42
C VAL A 109 -7.11 -22.54 29.09
N PRO A 110 -6.97 -23.23 27.95
CA PRO A 110 -7.87 -24.32 27.60
C PRO A 110 -7.72 -25.48 28.58
N VAL A 111 -8.85 -26.03 29.05
CA VAL A 111 -8.83 -27.25 29.87
C VAL A 111 -8.92 -28.44 28.93
N THR A 112 -7.89 -29.28 28.94
CA THR A 112 -7.83 -30.49 28.12
C THR A 112 -8.12 -31.73 28.97
N ARG A 113 -8.09 -32.93 28.36
CA ARG A 113 -8.21 -34.19 29.11
C ARG A 113 -7.00 -34.45 30.02
N GLU A 114 -5.90 -33.72 29.85
CA GLU A 114 -4.75 -33.77 30.75
C GLU A 114 -4.97 -32.86 31.96
N PRO A 115 -4.49 -33.24 33.15
CA PRO A 115 -4.66 -32.43 34.36
C PRO A 115 -3.92 -31.10 34.25
N LEU A 116 -4.66 -29.99 34.27
CA LEU A 116 -4.10 -28.65 34.28
C LEU A 116 -3.75 -28.24 35.71
N SER A 117 -2.47 -28.17 36.07
CA SER A 117 -2.02 -27.66 37.37
C SER A 117 -1.94 -26.13 37.41
N VAL A 118 -2.37 -25.54 38.52
CA VAL A 118 -2.45 -24.10 38.77
C VAL A 118 -1.73 -23.77 40.08
N GLY A 119 -0.95 -22.70 40.10
CA GLY A 119 -0.25 -22.22 41.29
C GLY A 119 0.76 -21.13 40.99
N ARG A 120 1.60 -20.80 41.96
CA ARG A 120 2.58 -19.69 41.88
C ARG A 120 3.86 -20.08 41.14
N GLN A 121 4.35 -21.31 41.31
CA GLN A 121 5.62 -21.81 40.74
C GLN A 121 5.55 -23.33 40.53
N HIS A 122 6.21 -23.90 39.52
CA HIS A 122 6.13 -25.35 39.24
C HIS A 122 4.72 -25.86 38.88
N ALA A 123 3.82 -24.98 38.41
CA ALA A 123 2.52 -25.31 37.83
C ALA A 123 2.48 -24.99 36.32
N HIS A 124 1.59 -25.65 35.57
CA HIS A 124 1.38 -25.38 34.14
C HIS A 124 0.76 -24.00 33.92
N TYR A 125 -0.14 -23.60 34.81
CA TYR A 125 -0.76 -22.28 34.82
C TYR A 125 -0.26 -21.47 36.02
N GLN A 126 0.80 -20.70 35.78
CA GLN A 126 1.45 -19.87 36.80
C GLN A 126 0.73 -18.55 36.99
N ILE A 127 0.42 -18.18 38.23
CA ILE A 127 -0.23 -16.92 38.59
C ILE A 127 0.62 -16.15 39.59
N ASN A 128 0.79 -14.85 39.31
CA ASN A 128 1.54 -13.93 40.15
C ASN A 128 0.73 -13.46 41.37
N ASP A 129 0.21 -14.39 42.15
CA ASP A 129 -0.47 -14.12 43.42
C ASP A 129 0.41 -14.63 44.57
N PRO A 130 0.89 -13.75 45.47
CA PRO A 130 1.77 -14.14 46.57
C PRO A 130 1.08 -15.04 47.59
N TYR A 131 -0.25 -15.08 47.61
CA TYR A 131 -1.06 -15.89 48.53
C TYR A 131 -1.44 -17.27 47.96
N LEU A 132 -1.00 -17.61 46.74
CA LEU A 132 -1.17 -18.93 46.12
C LEU A 132 0.03 -19.85 46.44
N LEU A 133 -0.23 -21.14 46.66
CA LEU A 133 0.84 -22.15 46.79
C LEU A 133 1.57 -22.33 45.44
N ASP A 134 2.81 -22.83 45.47
CA ASP A 134 3.59 -23.12 44.26
C ASP A 134 2.78 -24.01 43.29
N ARG A 135 2.20 -25.10 43.79
CA ARG A 135 1.17 -25.89 43.10
C ARG A 135 -0.05 -26.02 44.01
N ASP A 136 -1.10 -25.24 43.75
CA ASP A 136 -2.25 -25.10 44.65
C ASP A 136 -3.41 -26.05 44.32
N PHE A 137 -3.75 -26.17 43.04
CA PHE A 137 -4.76 -27.14 42.59
C PHE A 137 -4.52 -27.63 41.16
N SER A 138 -5.18 -28.72 40.77
CA SER A 138 -5.24 -29.18 39.39
C SER A 138 -6.66 -29.49 38.95
N VAL A 139 -6.97 -29.15 37.71
CA VAL A 139 -8.27 -29.39 37.08
C VAL A 139 -8.15 -30.56 36.12
N HIS A 140 -8.99 -31.58 36.28
CA HIS A 140 -9.01 -32.78 35.44
C HIS A 140 -10.40 -32.99 34.84
N LEU A 141 -10.49 -33.12 33.52
CA LEU A 141 -11.74 -33.41 32.82
C LEU A 141 -12.00 -34.92 32.78
N THR A 142 -13.10 -35.38 33.41
CA THR A 142 -13.59 -36.77 33.26
C THR A 142 -14.74 -36.85 32.24
N GLN A 143 -15.17 -38.05 31.85
CA GLN A 143 -16.20 -38.25 30.81
C GLN A 143 -17.51 -37.49 31.05
N HIS A 144 -17.85 -37.19 32.32
CA HIS A 144 -19.11 -36.54 32.68
C HIS A 144 -18.98 -35.40 33.70
N THR A 145 -17.80 -35.15 34.30
CA THR A 145 -17.61 -34.13 35.35
C THR A 145 -16.22 -33.51 35.32
N THR A 146 -16.08 -32.28 35.82
CA THR A 146 -14.76 -31.69 36.08
C THR A 146 -14.34 -32.03 37.51
N GLN A 147 -13.20 -32.68 37.70
CA GLN A 147 -12.64 -32.98 39.02
C GLN A 147 -11.56 -31.95 39.36
N LEU A 148 -11.67 -31.37 40.55
CA LEU A 148 -10.70 -30.48 41.15
C LEU A 148 -9.90 -31.26 42.19
N THR A 149 -8.59 -31.27 42.05
CA THR A 149 -7.67 -31.82 43.05
C THR A 149 -6.93 -30.68 43.71
N THR A 150 -7.10 -30.50 45.02
CA THR A 150 -6.46 -29.41 45.76
C THR A 150 -5.29 -29.96 46.56
N TYR A 151 -4.15 -29.28 46.51
CA TYR A 151 -2.95 -29.62 47.28
C TYR A 151 -2.99 -28.88 48.62
N SER A 152 -2.66 -29.58 49.71
CA SER A 152 -2.63 -29.00 51.06
C SER A 152 -1.18 -28.85 51.50
N PRO A 153 -0.80 -27.75 52.21
CA PRO A 153 0.57 -27.60 52.68
C PRO A 153 0.91 -28.70 53.70
N LEU A 154 1.97 -29.45 53.43
CA LEU A 154 2.53 -30.47 54.32
C LEU A 154 2.86 -29.83 55.68
N THR A 155 2.08 -30.16 56.71
CA THR A 155 2.31 -29.63 58.07
C THR A 155 3.19 -30.54 58.94
N GLN A 156 3.76 -31.63 58.44
CA GLN A 156 4.77 -32.45 59.16
C GLN A 156 5.71 -33.21 58.20
N PRO A 157 7.00 -33.41 58.55
CA PRO A 157 7.91 -34.22 57.76
C PRO A 157 7.70 -35.70 58.12
N ALA A 158 7.15 -36.49 57.19
CA ALA A 158 7.11 -37.94 57.33
C ALA A 158 7.44 -38.61 56.00
N GLU A 159 8.43 -39.47 56.07
CA GLU A 159 8.89 -40.41 55.05
C GLU A 159 7.74 -41.32 54.62
N THR A 160 7.01 -40.96 53.56
CA THR A 160 6.38 -41.82 52.55
C THR A 160 5.49 -40.94 51.68
N SER A 161 5.84 -40.87 50.40
CA SER A 161 5.28 -40.00 49.37
C SER A 161 3.85 -40.39 48.97
N HIS A 162 2.86 -40.02 49.77
CA HIS A 162 1.49 -39.87 49.31
C HIS A 162 0.97 -38.49 49.74
N GLU A 163 1.04 -37.52 48.82
CA GLU A 163 0.33 -36.24 48.94
C GLU A 163 -1.14 -36.53 49.28
N ARG A 164 -1.66 -35.99 50.38
CA ARG A 164 -3.10 -36.02 50.67
C ARG A 164 -3.82 -35.08 49.71
N SER A 165 -4.15 -35.59 48.53
CA SER A 165 -4.96 -34.90 47.54
C SER A 165 -6.45 -35.11 47.85
N VAL A 166 -7.19 -34.02 48.04
CA VAL A 166 -8.67 -34.07 48.13
C VAL A 166 -9.22 -33.79 46.74
N SER A 167 -9.96 -34.76 46.18
CA SER A 167 -10.64 -34.62 44.88
C SER A 167 -12.12 -34.33 45.10
N SER A 168 -12.62 -33.26 44.49
CA SER A 168 -14.02 -32.85 44.52
C SER A 168 -14.53 -32.54 43.11
N GLN A 169 -15.84 -32.65 42.88
CA GLN A 169 -16.43 -32.19 41.62
C GLN A 169 -16.49 -30.65 41.61
N TRP A 170 -16.14 -30.04 40.47
CA TRP A 170 -16.29 -28.60 40.23
C TRP A 170 -17.42 -28.35 39.21
N PRO A 171 -18.57 -27.82 39.66
CA PRO A 171 -19.67 -27.44 38.78
C PRO A 171 -19.27 -26.36 37.77
N ALA A 172 -19.77 -26.48 36.53
CA ALA A 172 -19.64 -25.40 35.55
C ALA A 172 -20.34 -24.13 36.08
N GLN A 173 -19.69 -22.97 35.95
CA GLN A 173 -20.11 -21.65 36.46
C GLN A 173 -19.83 -21.32 37.94
N GLU A 174 -19.41 -22.27 38.78
CA GLU A 174 -19.02 -21.95 40.16
C GLU A 174 -17.63 -21.29 40.18
N THR A 175 -17.47 -20.25 41.00
CA THR A 175 -16.22 -19.51 41.13
C THR A 175 -15.38 -20.12 42.24
N LEU A 176 -14.15 -20.54 41.92
CA LEU A 176 -13.19 -21.05 42.90
C LEU A 176 -12.25 -19.92 43.29
N SER A 177 -12.22 -19.54 44.57
CA SER A 177 -11.28 -18.54 45.09
C SER A 177 -10.12 -19.21 45.82
N ARG A 178 -8.88 -18.82 45.48
CA ARG A 178 -7.63 -19.28 46.09
C ARG A 178 -6.68 -18.10 46.25
N GLY A 179 -6.18 -17.87 47.46
CA GLY A 179 -5.46 -16.62 47.75
C GLY A 179 -6.35 -15.40 47.53
N GLN A 180 -5.88 -14.44 46.74
CA GLN A 180 -6.65 -13.27 46.28
C GLN A 180 -7.22 -13.46 44.86
N THR A 181 -6.94 -14.60 44.23
CA THR A 181 -7.31 -14.91 42.86
C THR A 181 -8.56 -15.77 42.80
N SER A 182 -9.46 -15.45 41.86
CA SER A 182 -10.64 -16.27 41.59
C SER A 182 -10.61 -16.84 40.19
N PHE A 183 -11.19 -18.04 40.05
CA PHE A 183 -11.17 -18.83 38.83
C PHE A 183 -12.58 -19.29 38.46
N ARG A 184 -12.83 -19.41 37.17
CA ARG A 184 -14.08 -20.00 36.66
C ARG A 184 -13.83 -20.85 35.44
N LEU A 185 -14.60 -21.92 35.32
CA LEU A 185 -14.68 -22.74 34.11
C LEU A 185 -15.77 -22.18 33.19
N VAL A 186 -15.38 -21.77 32.00
CA VAL A 186 -16.24 -21.08 31.05
C VAL A 186 -16.21 -21.80 29.70
N SER A 187 -17.40 -22.06 29.16
CA SER A 187 -17.58 -22.60 27.81
C SER A 187 -17.40 -21.49 26.76
N PRO A 188 -16.91 -21.78 25.54
CA PRO A 188 -16.76 -20.78 24.48
C PRO A 188 -18.13 -20.18 24.09
N HIS A 189 -18.44 -19.04 24.70
CA HIS A 189 -19.41 -18.09 24.21
C HIS A 189 -18.68 -16.75 24.16
N TYR A 190 -18.80 -16.05 23.04
CA TYR A 190 -18.15 -14.75 22.84
C TYR A 190 -19.17 -13.63 22.98
N PRO A 191 -19.66 -13.34 24.21
CA PRO A 191 -20.63 -12.28 24.41
C PRO A 191 -20.02 -10.93 24.01
N ARG A 192 -20.89 -10.03 23.55
CA ARG A 192 -20.54 -8.61 23.41
C ARG A 192 -20.48 -8.00 24.80
N LEU A 193 -19.69 -6.93 24.96
CA LEU A 193 -19.72 -6.16 26.20
C LEU A 193 -21.12 -5.58 26.47
N PRO A 194 -21.55 -5.54 27.76
CA PRO A 194 -22.78 -4.88 28.17
C PRO A 194 -22.70 -3.37 27.94
N GLU A 195 -23.86 -2.73 27.82
CA GLU A 195 -23.95 -1.28 27.74
C GLU A 195 -23.69 -0.66 29.12
N LEU A 196 -22.64 0.16 29.23
CA LEU A 196 -22.27 0.80 30.48
C LEU A 196 -23.30 1.86 30.88
N ARG A 197 -23.79 1.77 32.12
CA ARG A 197 -24.68 2.76 32.74
C ARG A 197 -24.05 3.40 33.96
N ALA A 198 -24.54 4.56 34.35
CA ALA A 198 -24.14 5.18 35.61
C ALA A 198 -24.67 4.31 36.77
N PRO A 199 -23.84 3.96 37.76
CA PRO A 199 -24.26 3.17 38.90
C PRO A 199 -25.34 3.92 39.68
N ALA A 200 -26.53 3.34 39.76
CA ALA A 200 -27.61 3.89 40.57
C ALA A 200 -27.33 3.75 42.08
N VAL A 201 -27.86 4.67 42.87
CA VAL A 201 -27.94 4.47 44.33
C VAL A 201 -28.92 3.33 44.58
N LEU A 202 -28.45 2.30 45.31
CA LEU A 202 -29.26 1.11 45.60
C LEU A 202 -30.22 1.44 46.75
N GLU A 203 -31.45 1.79 46.39
CA GLU A 203 -32.56 2.04 47.31
C GLU A 203 -33.75 1.15 46.95
N ILE A 204 -34.37 0.56 47.98
CA ILE A 204 -35.57 -0.29 47.82
C ILE A 204 -36.72 0.18 48.70
N ASP A 205 -37.94 0.10 48.18
CA ASP A 205 -39.18 0.27 48.94
C ASP A 205 -39.85 -1.12 49.11
N PRO A 206 -39.66 -1.80 50.26
CA PRO A 206 -40.29 -3.10 50.52
C PRO A 206 -41.78 -2.97 50.90
N GLY A 207 -42.34 -1.76 50.91
CA GLY A 207 -43.68 -1.47 51.42
C GLY A 207 -43.73 -1.21 52.94
N PRO A 208 -44.92 -1.11 53.54
CA PRO A 208 -45.06 -0.76 54.95
C PRO A 208 -44.53 -1.86 55.88
N GLU A 209 -43.73 -1.46 56.89
CA GLU A 209 -43.23 -2.39 57.91
C GLU A 209 -44.39 -3.06 58.65
N PRO A 210 -44.34 -4.39 58.90
CA PRO A 210 -45.34 -5.06 59.72
C PRO A 210 -45.34 -4.50 61.14
N GLN A 211 -46.36 -3.68 61.46
CA GLN A 211 -46.52 -3.12 62.79
C GLN A 211 -46.69 -4.24 63.82
N PRO A 212 -46.00 -4.16 64.97
CA PRO A 212 -46.21 -5.12 66.04
C PRO A 212 -47.69 -5.07 66.46
N PRO A 213 -48.33 -6.23 66.65
CA PRO A 213 -49.69 -6.28 67.14
C PRO A 213 -49.85 -5.47 68.44
N ASN A 214 -50.90 -4.67 68.57
CA ASN A 214 -51.14 -3.88 69.78
C ASN A 214 -51.49 -4.82 70.96
N VAL A 215 -50.48 -5.12 71.79
CA VAL A 215 -50.49 -6.20 72.78
C VAL A 215 -51.65 -6.07 73.77
N VAL A 216 -52.03 -4.85 74.13
CA VAL A 216 -53.12 -4.57 75.07
C VAL A 216 -54.49 -4.94 74.49
N LEU A 217 -54.81 -4.49 73.28
CA LEU A 217 -56.09 -4.79 72.62
C LEU A 217 -56.25 -6.30 72.35
N GLN A 218 -55.13 -6.99 72.13
CA GLN A 218 -55.11 -8.41 71.82
C GLN A 218 -55.17 -9.31 73.04
N LEU A 219 -54.51 -8.93 74.14
CA LEU A 219 -54.72 -9.56 75.44
C LEU A 219 -56.18 -9.43 75.86
N VAL A 220 -56.81 -8.28 75.61
CA VAL A 220 -58.24 -8.07 75.88
C VAL A 220 -59.10 -8.97 74.99
N MET A 221 -58.86 -9.03 73.67
CA MET A 221 -59.60 -9.89 72.72
C MET A 221 -59.41 -11.39 72.95
N ALA A 222 -58.22 -11.81 73.39
CA ALA A 222 -57.93 -13.21 73.70
C ALA A 222 -58.47 -13.59 75.10
N ALA A 223 -58.32 -12.73 76.10
CA ALA A 223 -58.80 -13.02 77.46
C ALA A 223 -60.32 -12.92 77.60
N SER A 224 -61.02 -12.13 76.78
CA SER A 224 -62.47 -11.95 76.91
C SER A 224 -63.28 -13.25 76.74
N PRO A 225 -63.07 -14.11 75.71
CA PRO A 225 -63.73 -15.42 75.63
C PRO A 225 -63.36 -16.37 76.77
N MET A 226 -62.12 -16.30 77.27
CA MET A 226 -61.66 -17.12 78.39
C MET A 226 -62.35 -16.71 79.70
N ILE A 227 -62.43 -15.40 79.98
CA ILE A 227 -63.12 -14.85 81.15
C ILE A 227 -64.62 -15.11 81.05
N ILE A 228 -65.25 -14.88 79.89
CA ILE A 228 -66.68 -15.16 79.67
C ILE A 228 -66.98 -16.65 79.82
N GLY A 229 -66.16 -17.53 79.24
CA GLY A 229 -66.32 -18.99 79.35
C GLY A 229 -66.19 -19.48 80.80
N LEU A 230 -65.21 -18.95 81.54
CA LEU A 230 -65.01 -19.27 82.96
C LEU A 230 -66.17 -18.77 83.83
N VAL A 231 -66.60 -17.52 83.64
CA VAL A 231 -67.74 -16.93 84.35
C VAL A 231 -69.03 -17.71 84.03
N MET A 232 -69.26 -18.08 82.77
CA MET A 232 -70.44 -18.83 82.36
C MET A 232 -70.44 -20.25 82.91
N MET A 233 -69.28 -20.93 82.97
CA MET A 233 -69.15 -22.25 83.63
C MET A 233 -69.54 -22.18 85.11
N VAL A 234 -69.08 -21.16 85.83
CA VAL A 234 -69.37 -20.97 87.26
C VAL A 234 -70.84 -20.63 87.49
N VAL A 235 -71.44 -19.79 86.64
CA VAL A 235 -72.84 -19.34 86.78
C VAL A 235 -73.85 -20.41 86.34
N THR A 236 -73.57 -21.16 85.27
CA THR A 236 -74.52 -22.15 84.70
C THR A 236 -74.24 -23.59 85.11
N GLY A 237 -73.07 -23.89 85.69
CA GLY A 237 -72.66 -25.22 86.15
C GLY A 237 -72.30 -26.21 85.03
N MET A 238 -72.31 -25.79 83.76
CA MET A 238 -72.07 -26.66 82.61
C MET A 238 -70.60 -26.59 82.16
N TRP A 239 -69.92 -27.75 82.16
CA TRP A 239 -68.47 -27.84 81.89
C TRP A 239 -68.07 -27.53 80.46
N TYR A 240 -68.96 -27.70 79.48
CA TYR A 240 -68.63 -27.48 78.06
C TYR A 240 -68.34 -26.00 77.72
N PHE A 241 -68.66 -25.05 78.60
CA PHE A 241 -68.25 -23.65 78.43
C PHE A 241 -66.73 -23.44 78.55
N LEU A 242 -65.98 -24.39 79.13
CA LEU A 242 -64.51 -24.40 79.06
C LEU A 242 -63.99 -24.56 77.62
N LEU A 243 -64.80 -25.06 76.68
CA LEU A 243 -64.44 -25.13 75.26
C LEU A 243 -64.13 -23.73 74.68
N PHE A 244 -64.76 -22.67 75.21
CA PHE A 244 -64.45 -21.28 74.82
C PHE A 244 -63.04 -20.83 75.25
N SER A 245 -62.48 -21.41 76.31
CA SER A 245 -61.09 -21.16 76.72
C SER A 245 -60.08 -21.80 75.76
N ALA A 246 -60.42 -22.98 75.20
CA ALA A 246 -59.59 -23.61 74.16
C ALA A 246 -59.59 -22.78 72.86
N ILE A 247 -60.72 -22.17 72.50
CA ILE A 247 -60.84 -21.28 71.34
C ILE A 247 -59.97 -20.02 71.51
N SER A 248 -59.87 -19.47 72.72
CA SER A 248 -59.00 -18.31 73.02
C SER A 248 -57.52 -18.58 72.75
N VAL A 249 -57.02 -19.76 73.15
CA VAL A 249 -55.63 -20.18 72.88
C VAL A 249 -55.38 -20.31 71.37
N ILE A 250 -56.35 -20.87 70.63
CA ILE A 250 -56.25 -21.01 69.17
C ILE A 250 -56.18 -19.63 68.48
N VAL A 251 -56.98 -18.65 68.92
CA VAL A 251 -56.94 -17.28 68.36
C VAL A 251 -55.58 -16.63 68.62
N ALA A 252 -55.04 -16.73 69.83
CA ALA A 252 -53.70 -16.19 70.14
C ALA A 252 -52.59 -16.84 69.29
N VAL A 253 -52.62 -18.16 69.11
CA VAL A 253 -51.68 -18.90 68.26
C VAL A 253 -51.81 -18.47 66.80
N VAL A 254 -53.03 -18.30 66.28
CA VAL A 254 -53.27 -17.83 64.91
C VAL A 254 -52.74 -16.40 64.72
N MET A 255 -52.91 -15.51 65.70
CA MET A 255 -52.40 -14.13 65.60
C MET A 255 -50.86 -14.07 65.62
N ILE A 256 -50.21 -14.82 66.51
CA ILE A 256 -48.74 -14.94 66.54
C ILE A 256 -48.23 -15.55 65.22
N SER A 257 -48.93 -16.58 64.71
CA SER A 257 -48.62 -17.22 63.44
C SER A 257 -48.77 -16.24 62.26
N GLN A 258 -49.83 -15.42 62.24
CA GLN A 258 -50.06 -14.40 61.22
C GLN A 258 -49.01 -13.28 61.27
N TYR A 259 -48.63 -12.78 62.44
CA TYR A 259 -47.55 -11.80 62.58
C TYR A 259 -46.20 -12.39 62.14
N ARG A 260 -45.86 -13.61 62.58
CA ARG A 260 -44.65 -14.33 62.12
C ARG A 260 -44.67 -14.59 60.62
N ALA A 261 -45.83 -14.87 60.02
CA ALA A 261 -45.98 -15.04 58.57
C ALA A 261 -45.81 -13.71 57.82
N LYS A 262 -46.41 -12.61 58.30
CA LYS A 262 -46.24 -11.26 57.72
C LYS A 262 -44.79 -10.78 57.82
N ARG A 263 -44.13 -10.97 58.97
CA ARG A 263 -42.71 -10.64 59.17
C ARG A 263 -41.80 -11.47 58.27
N ARG A 264 -42.03 -12.78 58.14
CA ARG A 264 -41.28 -13.64 57.21
C ARG A 264 -41.43 -13.21 55.75
N LYS A 265 -42.66 -12.86 55.33
CA LYS A 265 -42.91 -12.33 53.98
C LYS A 265 -42.20 -11.01 53.74
N PHE A 266 -42.21 -10.10 54.71
CA PHE A 266 -41.51 -8.81 54.61
C PHE A 266 -40.00 -8.96 54.48
N ILE A 267 -39.38 -9.82 55.31
CA ILE A 267 -37.96 -10.16 55.21
C ILE A 267 -37.65 -10.78 53.84
N ALA A 268 -38.47 -11.73 53.38
CA ALA A 268 -38.30 -12.35 52.06
C ALA A 268 -38.40 -11.33 50.92
N THR A 269 -39.29 -10.33 51.02
CA THR A 269 -39.39 -9.24 50.05
C THR A 269 -38.14 -8.35 50.05
N ILE A 270 -37.63 -7.96 51.23
CA ILE A 270 -36.39 -7.18 51.35
C ILE A 270 -35.22 -7.93 50.73
N THR A 271 -35.01 -9.20 51.12
CA THR A 271 -33.91 -10.01 50.58
C THR A 271 -34.06 -10.24 49.07
N ARG A 272 -35.27 -10.45 48.57
CA ARG A 272 -35.52 -10.61 47.14
C ARG A 272 -35.20 -9.32 46.36
N LEU A 273 -35.77 -8.19 46.76
CA LEU A 273 -35.59 -6.91 46.05
C LEU A 273 -34.14 -6.43 46.09
N SER A 274 -33.48 -6.59 47.25
CA SER A 274 -32.07 -6.25 47.39
C SER A 274 -31.21 -7.15 46.50
N THR A 275 -31.44 -8.46 46.47
CA THR A 275 -30.73 -9.40 45.57
C THR A 275 -30.99 -9.10 44.09
N GLU A 276 -32.24 -8.81 43.71
CA GLU A 276 -32.61 -8.45 42.33
C GLU A 276 -31.88 -7.18 41.87
N GLN A 277 -31.82 -6.13 42.71
CA GLN A 277 -31.07 -4.92 42.38
C GLN A 277 -29.55 -5.14 42.35
N GLY A 278 -29.00 -5.92 43.30
CA GLY A 278 -27.57 -6.26 43.29
C GLY A 278 -27.14 -7.02 42.05
N GLN A 279 -27.98 -7.94 41.58
CA GLN A 279 -27.77 -8.69 40.33
C GLN A 279 -27.92 -7.82 39.09
N HIS A 280 -28.85 -6.87 39.09
CA HIS A 280 -28.99 -5.92 37.99
C HIS A 280 -27.71 -5.09 37.80
N ARG A 281 -27.14 -4.58 38.90
CA ARG A 281 -25.91 -3.78 38.87
C ARG A 281 -24.66 -4.58 38.43
N LEU A 282 -24.61 -5.88 38.74
CA LEU A 282 -23.56 -6.79 38.23
C LEU A 282 -23.56 -6.91 36.70
N ASN A 283 -24.73 -6.76 36.06
CA ASN A 283 -24.91 -6.89 34.61
C ASN A 283 -24.74 -5.58 33.83
N GLU A 284 -24.72 -4.43 34.50
CA GLU A 284 -24.56 -3.09 33.88
C GLU A 284 -23.10 -2.67 33.69
N THR A 285 -22.16 -3.49 34.16
CA THR A 285 -20.71 -3.28 34.04
C THR A 285 -20.05 -4.57 33.57
N TYR A 286 -18.81 -4.50 33.11
CA TYR A 286 -18.07 -5.67 32.65
C TYR A 286 -16.87 -6.01 33.53
N THR A 287 -16.48 -7.27 33.48
CA THR A 287 -15.33 -7.83 34.20
C THR A 287 -14.12 -8.02 33.27
N PRO A 288 -12.89 -8.19 33.79
CA PRO A 288 -11.71 -8.45 32.98
C PRO A 288 -11.83 -9.66 32.03
N ASP A 289 -12.48 -10.74 32.47
CA ASP A 289 -12.73 -11.91 31.65
C ASP A 289 -13.71 -11.62 30.50
N GLN A 290 -14.80 -10.88 30.76
CA GLN A 290 -15.74 -10.47 29.71
C GLN A 290 -15.08 -9.58 28.66
N LEU A 291 -14.19 -8.67 29.07
CA LEU A 291 -13.38 -7.87 28.15
C LEU A 291 -12.48 -8.76 27.30
N ARG A 292 -11.76 -9.71 27.90
CA ARG A 292 -10.91 -10.67 27.16
C ARG A 292 -11.70 -11.50 26.15
N PHE A 293 -12.88 -11.99 26.53
CA PHE A 293 -13.75 -12.75 25.63
C PHE A 293 -14.26 -11.89 24.48
N ALA A 294 -14.64 -10.64 24.73
CA ALA A 294 -15.07 -9.71 23.69
C ALA A 294 -13.96 -9.45 22.66
N LEU A 295 -12.69 -9.34 23.07
CA LEU A 295 -11.55 -9.17 22.13
C LEU A 295 -11.41 -10.32 21.12
N ARG A 296 -11.86 -11.52 21.50
CA ARG A 296 -11.83 -12.74 20.66
C ARG A 296 -13.15 -13.00 19.91
N SER A 297 -14.16 -12.15 20.11
CA SER A 297 -15.47 -12.29 19.48
C SER A 297 -15.42 -11.88 18.00
N ILE A 298 -16.19 -12.57 17.17
CA ILE A 298 -16.39 -12.27 15.73
C ILE A 298 -17.61 -11.32 15.54
N ALA A 299 -18.26 -10.91 16.64
CA ALA A 299 -19.39 -10.00 16.55
C ALA A 299 -18.99 -8.66 15.88
N PRO A 300 -19.91 -7.99 15.15
CA PRO A 300 -19.60 -6.76 14.40
C PRO A 300 -19.07 -5.59 15.25
N ASP A 301 -19.50 -5.54 16.51
CA ASP A 301 -19.03 -4.57 17.50
C ASP A 301 -18.96 -5.27 18.87
N PRO A 302 -17.88 -6.04 19.12
CA PRO A 302 -17.79 -6.87 20.31
C PRO A 302 -17.44 -6.06 21.56
N LEU A 303 -16.71 -4.96 21.37
CA LEU A 303 -16.34 -4.00 22.42
C LEU A 303 -17.41 -2.93 22.65
N GLY A 304 -18.45 -2.86 21.81
CA GLY A 304 -19.57 -1.93 22.01
C GLY A 304 -19.21 -0.48 21.70
N LEU A 305 -18.23 -0.22 20.83
CA LEU A 305 -17.70 1.12 20.52
C LEU A 305 -18.64 1.99 19.68
N LEU A 306 -19.63 1.39 19.01
CA LEU A 306 -20.54 2.09 18.10
C LEU A 306 -21.85 2.56 18.77
N ARG A 307 -21.97 2.36 20.09
CA ARG A 307 -23.19 2.66 20.85
C ARG A 307 -23.12 4.04 21.51
N PRO A 308 -24.23 4.57 22.02
CA PRO A 308 -24.20 5.77 22.86
C PRO A 308 -23.38 5.49 24.12
N HIS A 309 -22.42 6.37 24.41
CA HIS A 309 -21.61 6.31 25.63
C HIS A 309 -21.92 7.51 26.54
N LEU A 310 -21.78 7.30 27.85
CA LEU A 310 -21.86 8.38 28.83
C LEU A 310 -20.77 9.44 28.55
N ALA A 311 -21.04 10.68 28.92
CA ALA A 311 -20.08 11.78 28.74
C ALA A 311 -18.84 11.66 29.64
N THR A 312 -18.90 10.80 30.66
CA THR A 312 -17.81 10.53 31.60
C THR A 312 -17.67 9.03 31.83
N PRO A 313 -16.44 8.55 32.13
CA PRO A 313 -16.18 7.14 32.33
C PRO A 313 -16.83 6.61 33.62
N THR A 314 -17.35 5.38 33.54
CA THR A 314 -17.75 4.56 34.68
C THR A 314 -16.73 3.45 34.85
N ILE A 315 -16.08 3.41 36.02
CA ILE A 315 -15.03 2.44 36.33
C ILE A 315 -15.59 1.39 37.29
N ARG A 316 -15.50 0.11 36.91
CA ARG A 316 -15.73 -1.00 37.85
C ARG A 316 -14.43 -1.31 38.57
N TRP A 317 -14.42 -1.14 39.88
CA TRP A 317 -13.24 -1.38 40.72
C TRP A 317 -13.14 -2.84 41.15
N GLY A 318 -14.27 -3.51 41.33
CA GLY A 318 -14.30 -4.88 41.82
C GLY A 318 -15.71 -5.30 42.24
N ASP A 319 -15.77 -6.39 43.01
CA ASP A 319 -17.00 -6.92 43.58
C ASP A 319 -16.94 -6.83 45.11
N GLY A 320 -18.07 -6.53 45.75
CA GLY A 320 -18.10 -6.32 47.19
C GLY A 320 -19.49 -6.48 47.80
N ILE A 321 -19.57 -6.38 49.12
CA ILE A 321 -20.83 -6.44 49.85
C ILE A 321 -21.26 -5.02 50.23
N LEU A 322 -22.41 -4.62 49.69
CA LEU A 322 -23.03 -3.32 49.89
C LEU A 322 -24.31 -3.44 50.73
N ALA A 323 -24.52 -2.51 51.68
CA ALA A 323 -25.81 -2.36 52.33
C ALA A 323 -26.76 -1.47 51.48
N VAL A 324 -27.89 -2.04 51.07
CA VAL A 324 -28.95 -1.35 50.32
C VAL A 324 -29.79 -0.49 51.27
N LYS A 325 -30.05 0.78 50.92
CA LYS A 325 -30.85 1.70 51.75
C LYS A 325 -32.35 1.47 51.60
N LEU A 326 -33.11 1.64 52.68
CA LEU A 326 -34.57 1.48 52.69
C LEU A 326 -35.26 2.85 52.62
N VAL A 327 -36.07 3.12 51.58
CA VAL A 327 -36.66 4.44 51.29
C VAL A 327 -37.62 4.96 52.38
N ARG A 328 -38.13 4.10 53.27
CA ARG A 328 -39.23 4.42 54.21
C ARG A 328 -39.07 3.85 55.63
N SER A 329 -37.89 3.44 56.07
CA SER A 329 -37.70 2.97 57.45
C SER A 329 -36.57 3.70 58.16
N ASP A 330 -36.87 4.35 59.29
CA ASP A 330 -35.87 4.95 60.19
C ASP A 330 -35.05 3.90 60.98
N ALA A 331 -35.03 2.64 60.53
CA ALA A 331 -34.49 1.49 61.25
C ALA A 331 -33.52 0.65 60.40
N ASP A 332 -32.60 1.32 59.69
CA ASP A 332 -31.58 0.66 58.86
C ASP A 332 -30.78 -0.40 59.64
N GLU A 333 -30.49 -0.18 60.93
CA GLU A 333 -29.79 -1.16 61.78
C GLU A 333 -30.58 -2.46 62.03
N LYS A 334 -31.92 -2.38 62.15
CA LYS A 334 -32.77 -3.52 62.53
C LYS A 334 -32.82 -4.60 61.45
N TRP A 335 -32.67 -4.19 60.19
CA TRP A 335 -32.76 -5.06 59.02
C TRP A 335 -31.45 -5.17 58.24
N ALA A 336 -30.35 -4.59 58.75
CA ALA A 336 -29.05 -4.51 58.09
C ALA A 336 -28.53 -5.85 57.53
N GLN A 337 -28.74 -6.96 58.25
CA GLN A 337 -28.32 -8.30 57.80
C GLN A 337 -29.08 -8.79 56.56
N HIS A 338 -30.27 -8.24 56.29
CA HIS A 338 -31.11 -8.62 55.15
C HIS A 338 -31.00 -7.65 53.98
N THR A 339 -30.29 -6.53 54.14
CA THR A 339 -30.02 -5.52 53.09
C THR A 339 -28.61 -5.60 52.51
N GLN A 340 -27.75 -6.45 53.06
CA GLN A 340 -26.42 -6.74 52.53
C GLN A 340 -26.50 -7.59 51.27
N VAL A 341 -25.94 -7.10 50.17
CA VAL A 341 -25.96 -7.78 48.87
C VAL A 341 -24.59 -7.73 48.23
N HIS A 342 -24.19 -8.85 47.63
CA HIS A 342 -23.01 -8.93 46.79
C HIS A 342 -23.28 -8.26 45.43
N THR A 343 -22.53 -7.22 45.09
CA THR A 343 -22.75 -6.44 43.86
C THR A 343 -21.46 -5.83 43.30
N ALA A 344 -21.53 -5.28 42.09
CA ALA A 344 -20.41 -4.59 41.47
C ALA A 344 -20.17 -3.24 42.16
N ILE A 345 -18.95 -3.03 42.65
CA ILE A 345 -18.51 -1.74 43.16
C ILE A 345 -17.95 -0.95 41.98
N ALA A 346 -18.76 -0.05 41.46
CA ALA A 346 -18.43 0.83 40.34
C ALA A 346 -18.66 2.29 40.71
N GLN A 347 -17.79 3.15 40.19
CA GLN A 347 -17.83 4.60 40.39
C GLN A 347 -18.03 5.29 39.04
N HIS A 348 -18.91 6.28 39.02
CA HIS A 348 -18.99 7.23 37.93
C HIS A 348 -18.06 8.40 38.21
N LEU A 349 -17.11 8.68 37.32
CA LEU A 349 -16.12 9.73 37.54
C LEU A 349 -16.71 11.09 37.11
N ALA A 350 -17.29 11.82 38.07
CA ALA A 350 -17.88 13.13 37.80
C ALA A 350 -16.79 14.21 37.57
N PRO A 351 -17.00 15.18 36.67
CA PRO A 351 -16.04 16.26 36.46
C PRO A 351 -15.79 17.04 37.75
N GLY A 352 -14.51 17.31 38.07
CA GLY A 352 -14.10 18.03 39.28
C GLY A 352 -13.97 17.17 40.54
N SER A 353 -14.37 15.89 40.51
CA SER A 353 -14.09 14.93 41.59
C SER A 353 -12.71 14.28 41.42
N THR A 354 -12.03 14.01 42.53
CA THR A 354 -10.75 13.29 42.54
C THR A 354 -10.94 11.94 43.21
N THR A 355 -10.54 10.87 42.52
CA THR A 355 -10.47 9.52 43.10
C THR A 355 -9.02 9.19 43.43
N VAL A 356 -8.78 8.74 44.66
CA VAL A 356 -7.46 8.33 45.15
C VAL A 356 -7.44 6.82 45.34
N VAL A 357 -6.48 6.13 44.73
CA VAL A 357 -6.26 4.69 44.90
C VAL A 357 -4.96 4.48 45.65
N ARG A 358 -5.01 3.74 46.76
CA ARG A 358 -3.87 3.49 47.65
C ARG A 358 -3.60 2.00 47.78
N GLY A 359 -2.34 1.61 47.89
CA GLY A 359 -1.98 0.22 48.12
C GLY A 359 -0.49 -0.08 48.10
N LEU A 360 -0.15 -1.35 48.27
CA LEU A 360 1.21 -1.87 48.07
C LEU A 360 1.58 -1.83 46.57
N PRO A 361 2.85 -1.62 46.20
CA PRO A 361 3.26 -1.47 44.79
C PRO A 361 2.84 -2.62 43.86
N GLU A 362 2.95 -3.87 44.32
CA GLU A 362 2.61 -5.06 43.53
C GLU A 362 1.10 -5.17 43.26
N GLN A 363 0.27 -4.73 44.22
CA GLN A 363 -1.19 -4.74 44.09
C GLN A 363 -1.67 -3.58 43.20
N LEU A 364 -1.06 -2.39 43.38
CA LEU A 364 -1.38 -1.19 42.60
C LEU A 364 -1.13 -1.37 41.11
N ALA A 365 -0.07 -2.08 40.71
CA ALA A 365 0.25 -2.30 39.29
C ALA A 365 -0.91 -2.96 38.53
N SER A 366 -1.44 -4.06 39.07
CA SER A 366 -2.54 -4.80 38.40
C SER A 366 -3.85 -4.00 38.33
N VAL A 367 -4.20 -3.27 39.40
CA VAL A 367 -5.39 -2.40 39.47
C VAL A 367 -5.24 -1.21 38.52
N THR A 368 -4.03 -0.65 38.41
CA THR A 368 -3.71 0.45 37.49
C THR A 368 -3.89 0.03 36.03
N HIS A 369 -3.42 -1.16 35.65
CA HIS A 369 -3.65 -1.66 34.28
C HIS A 369 -5.13 -1.83 33.98
N TRP A 370 -5.92 -2.28 34.96
CA TRP A 370 -7.36 -2.46 34.80
C TRP A 370 -8.10 -1.13 34.65
N LEU A 371 -7.69 -0.11 35.41
CA LEU A 371 -8.15 1.26 35.25
C LEU A 371 -7.82 1.78 33.84
N LEU A 372 -6.57 1.64 33.39
CA LEU A 372 -6.12 2.09 32.08
C LEU A 372 -6.88 1.40 30.94
N ALA A 373 -7.15 0.09 31.03
CA ALA A 373 -7.93 -0.62 30.03
C ALA A 373 -9.36 -0.05 29.87
N GLN A 374 -10.04 0.25 30.98
CA GLN A 374 -11.38 0.86 30.97
C GLN A 374 -11.34 2.31 30.48
N CYS A 375 -10.32 3.08 30.85
CA CYS A 375 -10.09 4.43 30.37
C CYS A 375 -9.82 4.47 28.85
N HIS A 376 -8.99 3.55 28.33
CA HIS A 376 -8.73 3.41 26.91
C HIS A 376 -9.97 3.00 26.13
N HIS A 377 -10.76 2.06 26.65
CA HIS A 377 -12.05 1.69 26.07
C HIS A 377 -12.99 2.90 25.97
N HIS A 378 -13.14 3.65 27.07
CA HIS A 378 -13.97 4.86 27.09
C HIS A 378 -13.46 5.93 26.12
N ALA A 379 -12.17 6.24 26.14
CA ALA A 379 -11.53 7.22 25.25
C ALA A 379 -11.70 6.83 23.77
N ALA A 380 -11.59 5.54 23.46
CA ALA A 380 -11.79 5.05 22.11
C ALA A 380 -13.25 5.20 21.65
N ALA A 381 -14.19 4.93 22.55
CA ALA A 381 -15.61 4.97 22.26
C ALA A 381 -16.19 6.40 22.17
N THR A 382 -15.71 7.33 23.00
CA THR A 382 -16.18 8.73 23.03
C THR A 382 -15.32 9.69 22.21
N GLN A 383 -14.13 9.26 21.75
CA GLN A 383 -13.11 10.11 21.13
C GLN A 383 -12.64 11.27 22.03
N GLN A 384 -12.89 11.17 23.34
CA GLN A 384 -12.44 12.16 24.32
C GLN A 384 -11.05 11.82 24.86
N ARG A 385 -10.37 12.83 25.40
CA ARG A 385 -9.07 12.63 26.03
C ARG A 385 -9.23 12.27 27.49
N VAL A 386 -8.47 11.29 27.97
CA VAL A 386 -8.40 10.88 29.38
C VAL A 386 -7.05 11.26 29.95
N TRP A 387 -7.03 11.82 31.16
CA TRP A 387 -5.80 12.16 31.85
C TRP A 387 -5.66 11.32 33.12
N VAL A 388 -4.49 10.73 33.32
CA VAL A 388 -4.18 9.90 34.49
C VAL A 388 -2.91 10.42 35.13
N HIS A 389 -2.93 10.63 36.45
CA HIS A 389 -1.76 11.04 37.20
C HIS A 389 -1.28 9.90 38.10
N THR A 390 -0.02 9.49 37.93
CA THR A 390 0.63 8.46 38.75
C THR A 390 1.96 8.98 39.29
N ASN A 391 2.30 8.62 40.53
CA ASN A 391 3.57 8.98 41.16
C ASN A 391 4.65 7.88 41.02
N SER A 392 4.36 6.79 40.29
CA SER A 392 5.29 5.68 40.06
C SER A 392 6.15 5.92 38.82
N GLU A 393 7.47 6.13 38.99
CA GLU A 393 8.42 6.17 37.87
C GLU A 393 8.55 4.81 37.15
N ARG A 394 8.30 3.69 37.85
CA ARG A 394 8.32 2.33 37.27
C ARG A 394 7.25 2.14 36.19
N ASP A 395 6.18 2.93 36.24
CA ASP A 395 5.10 2.84 35.26
C ASP A 395 5.46 3.55 33.94
N LYS A 396 6.48 4.44 33.91
CA LYS A 396 6.91 5.15 32.69
C LYS A 396 7.32 4.22 31.54
N GLU A 397 8.02 3.12 31.83
CA GLU A 397 8.49 2.16 30.80
C GLU A 397 7.36 1.25 30.28
N LEU A 398 6.25 1.16 31.01
CA LEU A 398 5.07 0.35 30.64
C LEU A 398 4.04 1.12 29.79
N ILE A 399 4.28 2.41 29.51
CA ILE A 399 3.31 3.39 28.99
C ILE A 399 3.54 3.79 27.52
N ASP A 400 4.56 3.26 26.84
CA ASP A 400 4.83 3.59 25.43
C ASP A 400 3.78 3.05 24.43
N SER A 401 2.84 2.22 24.88
CA SER A 401 1.75 1.68 24.06
C SER A 401 0.44 2.48 24.14
N VAL A 402 0.42 3.64 24.81
CA VAL A 402 -0.81 4.40 25.10
C VAL A 402 -1.50 4.94 23.84
N LEU A 403 -2.84 4.81 23.79
CA LEU A 403 -3.69 5.50 22.81
C LEU A 403 -3.38 7.01 22.79
N PRO A 404 -3.19 7.67 21.64
CA PRO A 404 -2.88 9.11 21.54
C PRO A 404 -3.86 10.05 22.24
N SER A 405 -5.05 9.55 22.60
CA SER A 405 -6.08 10.25 23.37
C SER A 405 -5.90 10.17 24.89
N THR A 406 -4.95 9.40 25.42
CA THR A 406 -4.70 9.31 26.87
C THR A 406 -3.39 10.00 27.20
N ILE A 407 -3.41 10.92 28.17
CA ILE A 407 -2.22 11.63 28.66
C ILE A 407 -1.92 11.12 30.06
N ILE A 408 -0.69 10.67 30.30
CA ILE A 408 -0.25 10.25 31.63
C ILE A 408 0.77 11.27 32.14
N ASP A 409 0.48 11.94 33.25
CA ASP A 409 1.42 12.85 33.91
C ASP A 409 2.04 12.15 35.12
N THR A 410 3.36 12.00 35.09
CA THR A 410 4.16 11.39 36.17
C THR A 410 4.95 12.42 36.98
N THR A 411 4.96 13.67 36.53
CA THR A 411 5.86 14.73 37.02
C THR A 411 5.15 15.81 37.83
N GLY A 412 3.81 15.79 37.83
CA GLY A 412 3.00 16.82 38.49
C GLY A 412 3.20 18.21 37.88
N THR A 413 3.66 18.26 36.62
CA THR A 413 4.01 19.50 35.93
C THR A 413 2.79 20.26 35.42
N LEU A 414 1.65 19.58 35.24
CA LEU A 414 0.39 20.20 34.84
C LEU A 414 -0.41 20.63 36.08
N THR A 415 -0.68 21.93 36.20
CA THR A 415 -1.48 22.46 37.31
C THR A 415 -2.98 22.28 37.07
N ARG A 416 -3.80 22.32 38.13
CA ARG A 416 -5.27 22.26 38.03
C ARG A 416 -5.85 23.34 37.09
N ASP A 417 -5.22 24.52 37.06
CA ASP A 417 -5.64 25.62 36.19
C ASP A 417 -5.29 25.39 34.70
N ASP A 418 -4.20 24.67 34.40
CA ASP A 418 -3.83 24.27 33.04
C ASP A 418 -4.84 23.25 32.46
N LEU A 419 -5.45 22.44 33.32
CA LEU A 419 -6.44 21.42 32.96
C LEU A 419 -7.81 22.05 32.64
N ASP A 420 -8.24 23.05 33.39
CA ASP A 420 -9.52 23.74 33.18
C ASP A 420 -9.54 24.58 31.88
N GLN A 421 -8.39 25.07 31.41
CA GLN A 421 -8.30 25.87 30.16
C GLN A 421 -8.07 25.04 28.88
N LYS A 422 -7.40 23.87 28.96
CA LYS A 422 -7.07 23.03 27.78
C LYS A 422 -7.86 21.72 27.69
N PHE A 423 -8.43 21.23 28.79
CA PHE A 423 -9.00 19.87 28.90
C PHE A 423 -10.32 19.85 29.67
N ALA A 424 -11.14 20.89 29.51
CA ALA A 424 -12.22 21.34 30.41
C ALA A 424 -13.31 20.32 30.87
N ARG A 425 -13.22 19.00 30.64
CA ARG A 425 -14.26 18.01 31.00
C ARG A 425 -13.78 16.60 31.37
N THR A 426 -12.50 16.38 31.70
CA THR A 426 -11.98 15.01 31.93
C THR A 426 -11.72 14.70 33.41
N PRO A 427 -12.11 13.52 33.93
CA PRO A 427 -11.88 13.16 35.34
C PRO A 427 -10.42 12.84 35.66
N LEU A 428 -10.00 13.17 36.89
CA LEU A 428 -8.67 12.90 37.44
C LEU A 428 -8.70 11.68 38.38
N VAL A 429 -7.81 10.71 38.15
CA VAL A 429 -7.52 9.62 39.10
C VAL A 429 -6.07 9.74 39.55
N ARG A 430 -5.86 9.69 40.86
CA ARG A 430 -4.54 9.76 41.50
C ARG A 430 -4.22 8.41 42.16
N ILE A 431 -3.02 7.90 41.89
CA ILE A 431 -2.53 6.65 42.47
C ILE A 431 -1.41 6.98 43.46
N GLU A 432 -1.52 6.49 44.70
CA GLU A 432 -0.61 6.81 45.79
C GLU A 432 -0.09 5.52 46.46
N GLN A 433 1.23 5.36 46.55
CA GLN A 433 1.85 4.29 47.31
C GLN A 433 1.76 4.59 48.82
N VAL A 434 1.48 3.56 49.63
CA VAL A 434 1.39 3.68 51.08
C VAL A 434 2.77 3.45 51.71
N ASP A 435 3.32 4.47 52.36
CA ASP A 435 4.35 4.32 53.40
C ASP A 435 3.66 4.23 54.77
N GLU A 436 4.15 3.36 55.67
CA GLU A 436 3.56 3.10 57.00
C GLU A 436 3.34 4.37 57.88
N ASN A 437 3.93 5.52 57.51
CA ASN A 437 3.82 6.80 58.20
C ASN A 437 2.98 7.88 57.48
N CYS A 438 2.29 7.57 56.38
CA CYS A 438 1.52 8.57 55.62
C CYS A 438 0.16 8.88 56.29
N PRO A 439 -0.10 10.13 56.73
CA PRO A 439 -1.37 10.47 57.37
C PRO A 439 -2.57 10.35 56.42
N ARG A 440 -3.71 9.85 56.93
CA ARG A 440 -4.99 9.85 56.19
C ARG A 440 -5.40 11.31 55.88
N PRO A 441 -5.73 11.65 54.62
CA PRO A 441 -6.11 13.01 54.25
C PRO A 441 -7.41 13.41 54.97
N PRO A 442 -7.58 14.70 55.32
CA PRO A 442 -8.80 15.20 55.93
C PRO A 442 -9.99 15.05 54.96
N ALA A 443 -11.18 14.79 55.49
CA ALA A 443 -12.40 14.56 54.73
C ALA A 443 -12.81 15.78 53.90
N SER A 444 -12.39 15.83 52.65
CA SER A 444 -12.88 16.78 51.63
C SER A 444 -13.07 16.02 50.33
N GLN A 445 -14.30 16.01 49.76
CA GLN A 445 -14.75 15.64 48.39
C GLN A 445 -14.07 14.50 47.59
N GLU A 446 -13.08 13.80 48.14
CA GLU A 446 -12.28 12.78 47.50
C GLU A 446 -12.84 11.40 47.84
N VAL A 447 -12.89 10.52 46.84
CA VAL A 447 -13.24 9.11 47.03
C VAL A 447 -11.93 8.34 47.14
N VAL A 448 -11.74 7.61 48.24
CA VAL A 448 -10.50 6.86 48.50
C VAL A 448 -10.78 5.35 48.46
N PHE A 449 -10.04 4.64 47.61
CA PHE A 449 -10.00 3.18 47.53
C PHE A 449 -8.65 2.69 48.09
N ASP A 450 -8.66 1.90 49.15
CA ASP A 450 -7.47 1.27 49.70
C ASP A 450 -7.45 -0.22 49.35
N VAL A 451 -6.54 -0.59 48.45
CA VAL A 451 -6.36 -1.94 47.93
C VAL A 451 -5.75 -2.87 48.98
N SER A 452 -5.02 -2.32 49.95
CA SER A 452 -4.30 -3.11 50.96
C SER A 452 -5.26 -3.78 51.95
N ASP A 453 -6.28 -3.03 52.39
CA ASP A 453 -7.26 -3.47 53.39
C ASP A 453 -8.67 -3.70 52.82
N GLY A 454 -8.88 -3.45 51.52
CA GLY A 454 -10.16 -3.68 50.87
C GLY A 454 -11.25 -2.69 51.28
N SER A 455 -10.86 -1.48 51.71
CA SER A 455 -11.78 -0.44 52.20
C SER A 455 -12.05 0.65 51.16
N VAL A 456 -13.24 1.25 51.27
CA VAL A 456 -13.69 2.36 50.42
C VAL A 456 -14.29 3.46 51.29
N SER A 457 -13.89 4.71 51.06
CA SER A 457 -14.44 5.87 51.76
C SER A 457 -14.82 6.98 50.77
N GLY A 458 -15.81 7.80 51.13
CA GLY A 458 -16.25 8.93 50.30
C GLY A 458 -17.23 8.61 49.16
N LEU A 459 -17.54 7.33 48.87
CA LEU A 459 -18.46 6.93 47.79
C LEU A 459 -19.96 7.13 48.13
N GLY A 460 -20.30 7.51 49.37
CA GLY A 460 -21.68 7.75 49.81
C GLY A 460 -22.56 6.49 49.95
N GLN A 461 -21.94 5.30 49.91
CA GLN A 461 -22.60 4.01 50.13
C GLN A 461 -21.83 3.20 51.18
N ASP A 462 -22.54 2.42 52.00
CA ASP A 462 -21.94 1.60 53.05
C ASP A 462 -21.41 0.28 52.46
N ILE A 463 -20.11 0.27 52.17
CA ILE A 463 -19.37 -0.88 51.64
C ILE A 463 -18.62 -1.54 52.78
N SER A 464 -18.85 -2.83 52.98
CA SER A 464 -18.18 -3.59 54.06
C SER A 464 -16.81 -4.12 53.65
N GLN A 465 -16.67 -4.59 52.41
CA GLN A 465 -15.40 -5.07 51.83
C GLN A 465 -15.50 -5.09 50.31
N ILE A 466 -14.40 -4.79 49.61
CA ILE A 466 -14.25 -4.92 48.15
C ILE A 466 -13.10 -5.88 47.80
N ASN A 467 -13.34 -6.72 46.81
CA ASN A 467 -12.32 -7.49 46.10
C ASN A 467 -12.00 -6.76 44.79
N PHE A 468 -10.83 -6.13 44.72
CA PHE A 468 -10.40 -5.36 43.56
C PHE A 468 -10.11 -6.24 42.34
N PHE A 469 -10.42 -5.71 41.16
CA PHE A 469 -10.01 -6.28 39.89
C PHE A 469 -8.68 -5.68 39.43
N GLY A 470 -7.83 -6.52 38.87
CA GLY A 470 -6.58 -6.14 38.22
C GLY A 470 -6.39 -6.94 36.93
N ILE A 471 -5.48 -6.51 36.06
CA ILE A 471 -5.06 -7.28 34.89
C ILE A 471 -3.54 -7.27 34.75
N SER A 472 -3.02 -8.30 34.09
CA SER A 472 -1.61 -8.36 33.70
C SER A 472 -1.30 -7.32 32.61
N VAL A 473 -0.04 -6.88 32.54
CA VAL A 473 0.44 -6.03 31.42
C VAL A 473 0.17 -6.67 30.06
N THR A 474 0.39 -7.98 29.94
CA THR A 474 0.14 -8.73 28.70
C THR A 474 -1.34 -8.69 28.27
N THR A 475 -2.25 -8.55 29.22
CA THR A 475 -3.68 -8.39 28.93
C THR A 475 -4.00 -6.96 28.55
N LEU A 476 -3.39 -5.98 29.21
CA LEU A 476 -3.49 -4.56 28.83
C LEU A 476 -2.97 -4.32 27.40
N ASP A 477 -1.79 -4.82 27.03
CA ASP A 477 -1.23 -4.68 25.68
C ASP A 477 -2.14 -5.26 24.60
N LEU A 478 -2.76 -6.40 24.87
CA LEU A 478 -3.72 -7.02 23.96
C LEU A 478 -4.99 -6.16 23.81
N VAL A 479 -5.50 -5.60 24.91
CA VAL A 479 -6.65 -4.67 24.89
C VAL A 479 -6.29 -3.44 24.05
N THR A 480 -5.14 -2.82 24.32
CA THR A 480 -4.70 -1.58 23.68
C THR A 480 -4.43 -1.78 22.18
N SER A 481 -3.68 -2.81 21.79
CA SER A 481 -3.43 -3.15 20.39
C SER A 481 -4.72 -3.43 19.61
N ARG A 482 -5.69 -4.11 20.24
CA ARG A 482 -6.98 -4.39 19.60
C ARG A 482 -7.85 -3.14 19.49
N LEU A 483 -7.90 -2.28 20.50
CA LEU A 483 -8.60 -0.99 20.46
C LEU A 483 -7.99 -0.08 19.39
N LEU A 484 -6.65 -0.03 19.27
CA LEU A 484 -5.94 0.67 18.19
C LEU A 484 -6.35 0.16 16.80
N SER A 485 -6.57 -1.15 16.66
CA SER A 485 -7.02 -1.74 15.39
C SER A 485 -8.49 -1.51 15.05
N GLN A 486 -9.34 -1.20 16.06
CA GLN A 486 -10.80 -1.05 15.92
C GLN A 486 -11.29 0.39 15.97
N LEU A 487 -10.49 1.31 16.53
CA LEU A 487 -10.69 2.73 16.32
C LEU A 487 -10.84 2.95 14.81
N PRO A 488 -11.87 3.67 14.33
CA PRO A 488 -11.85 4.13 12.95
C PRO A 488 -10.54 4.87 12.84
N ALA A 489 -9.57 4.29 12.11
CA ALA A 489 -8.26 4.88 11.89
C ALA A 489 -8.57 6.35 11.66
N THR A 490 -8.18 7.24 12.60
CA THR A 490 -8.37 8.69 12.49
C THR A 490 -8.19 8.96 11.02
N ARG A 491 -9.29 9.26 10.27
CA ARG A 491 -9.30 9.11 8.79
C ARG A 491 -7.96 9.62 8.37
N SER A 492 -7.05 8.71 7.97
CA SER A 492 -5.66 9.10 7.78
C SER A 492 -5.78 9.91 6.52
N HIS A 493 -6.01 11.21 6.67
CA HIS A 493 -5.78 12.16 5.62
C HIS A 493 -4.39 11.77 5.14
N SER A 494 -4.28 11.47 3.84
CA SER A 494 -2.95 11.35 3.24
C SER A 494 -2.14 12.52 3.76
N PRO A 495 -0.98 12.27 4.35
CA PRO A 495 -0.25 13.33 5.03
C PRO A 495 0.05 14.42 3.99
N LEU A 496 -0.03 15.67 4.40
CA LEU A 496 0.04 16.79 3.46
C LEU A 496 1.52 17.15 3.27
N LEU A 497 2.02 17.01 2.05
CA LEU A 497 3.35 17.49 1.66
C LEU A 497 3.21 18.96 1.24
N SER A 498 3.73 19.89 2.05
CA SER A 498 3.76 21.31 1.69
C SER A 498 4.74 21.54 0.54
N LEU A 499 4.33 22.32 -0.46
CA LEU A 499 5.28 22.79 -1.47
C LEU A 499 6.39 23.62 -0.80
N PRO A 500 7.67 23.43 -1.19
CA PRO A 500 8.76 24.20 -0.62
C PRO A 500 8.63 25.68 -1.02
N SER A 501 9.11 26.57 -0.16
CA SER A 501 9.20 28.00 -0.46
C SER A 501 10.32 28.32 -1.46
N THR A 502 11.25 27.39 -1.68
CA THR A 502 12.39 27.52 -2.59
C THR A 502 12.55 26.21 -3.34
N PHE A 503 12.58 26.29 -4.67
CA PHE A 503 12.79 25.13 -5.55
C PHE A 503 14.27 24.96 -5.89
N PHE A 504 14.63 23.77 -6.38
CA PHE A 504 15.97 23.44 -6.91
C PHE A 504 17.10 23.55 -5.88
N THR A 505 16.83 23.13 -4.64
CA THR A 505 17.80 23.21 -3.54
C THR A 505 18.80 22.05 -3.51
N ALA A 506 18.54 20.97 -4.26
CA ALA A 506 19.38 19.77 -4.30
C ALA A 506 20.18 19.65 -5.60
N HIS A 507 21.19 18.78 -5.60
CA HIS A 507 22.08 18.56 -6.76
C HIS A 507 22.14 17.08 -7.17
N SER A 508 21.79 16.78 -8.42
CA SER A 508 21.50 15.41 -8.85
C SER A 508 22.73 14.49 -8.93
N ALA A 509 23.95 15.02 -8.87
CA ALA A 509 25.17 14.20 -9.00
C ALA A 509 25.29 13.12 -7.91
N GLY A 510 24.83 13.42 -6.69
CA GLY A 510 24.97 12.55 -5.52
C GLY A 510 23.73 11.73 -5.19
N ASP A 511 22.54 12.31 -5.33
CA ASP A 511 21.28 11.71 -4.89
C ASP A 511 20.09 12.07 -5.80
N LEU A 512 18.98 11.34 -5.63
CA LEU A 512 17.67 11.66 -6.20
C LEU A 512 16.59 11.30 -5.19
N ARG A 513 16.35 12.20 -4.22
CA ARG A 513 15.50 11.94 -3.05
C ARG A 513 14.06 12.43 -3.23
N VAL A 514 13.12 11.60 -2.79
CA VAL A 514 11.69 11.90 -2.72
C VAL A 514 11.10 11.41 -1.39
N GLU A 515 10.17 12.18 -0.82
CA GLU A 515 9.44 11.81 0.38
C GLU A 515 8.21 10.98 -0.01
N ILE A 516 8.08 9.80 0.59
CA ILE A 516 6.99 8.84 0.30
C ILE A 516 6.04 8.63 1.48
N ASP A 517 6.43 9.08 2.68
CA ASP A 517 5.58 9.31 3.85
C ASP A 517 5.93 10.68 4.45
N ALA A 518 4.97 11.32 5.12
CA ALA A 518 5.17 12.62 5.78
C ALA A 518 5.14 12.53 7.31
N ARG A 519 5.24 11.30 7.86
CA ARG A 519 5.33 11.05 9.31
C ARG A 519 6.74 11.15 9.86
N ASP A 520 7.77 10.93 9.03
CA ASP A 520 9.17 11.05 9.46
C ASP A 520 10.09 11.41 8.28
N SER A 521 11.06 12.30 8.51
CA SER A 521 12.03 12.73 7.47
C SER A 521 13.10 11.68 7.14
N ALA A 522 13.12 10.58 7.89
CA ALA A 522 14.03 9.44 7.70
C ALA A 522 13.60 8.50 6.55
N ASP A 523 12.34 8.54 6.11
CA ASP A 523 11.76 7.59 5.16
C ASP A 523 11.75 8.11 3.71
N ALA A 524 12.78 8.88 3.32
CA ALA A 524 12.96 9.27 1.93
C ALA A 524 13.35 8.06 1.07
N LEU A 525 12.87 8.02 -0.17
CA LEU A 525 13.36 7.11 -1.21
C LEU A 525 14.42 7.85 -2.03
N ASP A 526 15.60 7.27 -2.15
CA ASP A 526 16.71 7.81 -2.96
C ASP A 526 16.95 6.94 -4.19
N LEU A 527 16.63 7.43 -5.38
CA LEU A 527 16.82 6.68 -6.62
C LEU A 527 18.30 6.44 -6.97
N VAL A 528 19.26 7.01 -6.24
CA VAL A 528 20.69 6.70 -6.43
C VAL A 528 21.15 5.67 -5.40
N ALA A 529 20.87 5.91 -4.11
CA ALA A 529 21.34 5.07 -3.00
C ALA A 529 20.52 3.79 -2.82
N ASP A 530 19.19 3.87 -2.93
CA ASP A 530 18.27 2.72 -2.77
C ASP A 530 18.15 1.89 -4.07
N GLY A 531 18.98 2.22 -5.05
CA GLY A 531 19.10 1.61 -6.36
C GLY A 531 18.33 2.36 -7.47
N PRO A 532 18.87 2.35 -8.70
CA PRO A 532 18.50 3.24 -9.80
C PRO A 532 17.08 3.06 -10.34
N HIS A 533 16.46 1.92 -10.05
CA HIS A 533 15.22 1.51 -10.69
C HIS A 533 14.19 1.12 -9.62
N VAL A 534 12.99 1.66 -9.75
CA VAL A 534 11.90 1.50 -8.80
C VAL A 534 10.69 0.91 -9.51
N LEU A 535 10.06 -0.06 -8.84
CA LEU A 535 8.79 -0.64 -9.27
C LEU A 535 7.66 -0.16 -8.37
N ILE A 536 6.65 0.49 -8.94
CA ILE A 536 5.42 0.89 -8.28
C ILE A 536 4.30 -0.04 -8.73
N THR A 537 3.66 -0.72 -7.78
CA THR A 537 2.65 -1.74 -8.07
C THR A 537 1.43 -1.56 -7.19
N GLY A 538 0.25 -1.83 -7.74
CA GLY A 538 -1.00 -1.64 -7.02
C GLY A 538 -2.22 -1.79 -7.92
N THR A 539 -3.29 -2.31 -7.34
CA THR A 539 -4.57 -2.46 -8.06
C THR A 539 -5.23 -1.12 -8.38
N THR A 540 -6.19 -1.11 -9.30
CA THR A 540 -7.01 0.07 -9.56
C THR A 540 -7.63 0.62 -8.26
N GLY A 541 -7.55 1.94 -8.08
CA GLY A 541 -8.03 2.63 -6.88
C GLY A 541 -7.13 2.52 -5.65
N SER A 542 -5.94 1.89 -5.76
CA SER A 542 -4.98 1.80 -4.65
C SER A 542 -4.18 3.10 -4.41
N GLY A 543 -4.20 4.06 -5.33
CA GLY A 543 -3.41 5.30 -5.25
C GLY A 543 -2.16 5.34 -6.15
N LYS A 544 -1.95 4.32 -7.00
CA LYS A 544 -0.78 4.19 -7.90
C LYS A 544 -0.45 5.46 -8.69
N SER A 545 -1.43 6.03 -9.38
CA SER A 545 -1.25 7.23 -10.21
C SER A 545 -0.87 8.46 -9.38
N GLU A 546 -1.47 8.65 -8.21
CA GLU A 546 -1.13 9.78 -7.33
C GLU A 546 0.30 9.64 -6.79
N LEU A 547 0.72 8.42 -6.41
CA LEU A 547 2.09 8.15 -5.97
C LEU A 547 3.12 8.43 -7.07
N LEU A 548 2.84 7.98 -8.31
CA LEU A 548 3.69 8.25 -9.47
C LEU A 548 3.89 9.75 -9.69
N LEU A 549 2.79 10.50 -9.76
CA LEU A 549 2.84 11.95 -9.96
C LEU A 549 3.55 12.65 -8.81
N THR A 550 3.34 12.18 -7.58
CA THR A 550 3.96 12.73 -6.37
C THR A 550 5.48 12.53 -6.37
N VAL A 551 5.97 11.35 -6.78
CA VAL A 551 7.40 11.07 -6.93
C VAL A 551 8.02 11.97 -8.00
N LEU A 552 7.44 12.01 -9.20
CA LEU A 552 7.98 12.76 -10.34
C LEU A 552 7.99 14.27 -10.09
N ALA A 553 6.91 14.79 -9.52
CA ALA A 553 6.83 16.22 -9.21
C ALA A 553 7.81 16.62 -8.10
N GLN A 554 8.03 15.80 -7.06
CA GLN A 554 9.06 16.09 -6.05
C GLN A 554 10.47 16.14 -6.65
N LEU A 555 10.80 15.23 -7.56
CA LEU A 555 12.08 15.30 -8.26
C LEU A 555 12.22 16.61 -9.05
N ALA A 556 11.16 17.04 -9.75
CA ALA A 556 11.16 18.32 -10.45
C ALA A 556 11.22 19.53 -9.50
N MET A 557 10.72 19.42 -8.27
CA MET A 557 10.82 20.48 -7.27
C MET A 557 12.23 20.62 -6.70
N ASN A 558 12.91 19.49 -6.51
CA ASN A 558 14.20 19.42 -5.80
C ASN A 558 15.39 19.66 -6.72
N TYR A 559 15.31 19.26 -7.99
CA TYR A 559 16.42 19.28 -8.94
C TYR A 559 16.06 20.10 -10.19
N PRO A 560 16.97 20.94 -10.71
CA PRO A 560 16.71 21.73 -11.92
C PRO A 560 16.77 20.89 -13.22
N ALA A 561 16.16 21.39 -14.31
CA ALA A 561 15.98 20.65 -15.56
C ALA A 561 17.30 20.31 -16.30
N ASP A 562 18.35 21.11 -16.10
CA ASP A 562 19.71 20.86 -16.62
C ASP A 562 20.44 19.73 -15.87
N GLN A 563 19.94 19.33 -14.69
CA GLN A 563 20.46 18.26 -13.85
C GLN A 563 19.58 17.01 -13.84
N LEU A 564 18.29 17.14 -14.14
CA LEU A 564 17.33 16.05 -14.17
C LEU A 564 16.33 16.26 -15.30
N SER A 565 16.12 15.23 -16.11
CA SER A 565 15.09 15.21 -17.14
C SER A 565 14.28 13.92 -17.11
N MET A 566 13.08 13.97 -17.66
CA MET A 566 12.08 12.92 -17.56
C MET A 566 11.53 12.55 -18.93
N VAL A 567 11.37 11.25 -19.19
CA VAL A 567 10.58 10.72 -20.31
C VAL A 567 9.44 9.91 -19.72
N LEU A 568 8.21 10.29 -20.03
CA LEU A 568 7.00 9.73 -19.43
C LEU A 568 6.22 8.93 -20.47
N LEU A 569 6.07 7.62 -20.26
CA LEU A 569 5.36 6.72 -21.18
C LEU A 569 4.09 6.19 -20.48
N ASP A 570 2.92 6.50 -21.03
CA ASP A 570 1.61 6.07 -20.51
C ASP A 570 0.93 5.12 -21.51
N PHE A 571 0.88 3.83 -21.15
CA PHE A 571 0.27 2.77 -21.98
C PHE A 571 -1.20 2.52 -21.64
N LYS A 572 -1.77 3.30 -20.72
CA LYS A 572 -3.20 3.28 -20.42
C LYS A 572 -3.86 4.38 -21.25
N GLY A 573 -5.05 4.14 -21.79
CA GLY A 573 -5.85 5.19 -22.45
C GLY A 573 -6.31 6.33 -21.53
N GLY A 574 -5.71 6.48 -20.35
CA GLY A 574 -5.91 7.58 -19.41
C GLY A 574 -4.67 8.47 -19.43
N SER A 575 -4.85 9.78 -19.35
CA SER A 575 -3.81 10.79 -19.47
C SER A 575 -3.08 11.03 -18.13
N SER A 576 -2.59 9.98 -17.45
CA SER A 576 -2.09 10.10 -16.07
C SER A 576 -0.92 11.07 -16.00
N PHE A 577 0.03 10.96 -16.94
CA PHE A 577 1.21 11.84 -17.01
C PHE A 577 0.98 13.16 -17.74
N ALA A 578 -0.11 13.33 -18.50
CA ALA A 578 -0.36 14.57 -19.26
C ALA A 578 -0.42 15.82 -18.35
N VAL A 579 -0.78 15.65 -17.08
CA VAL A 579 -0.78 16.75 -16.10
C VAL A 579 0.62 17.30 -15.79
N LEU A 580 1.70 16.61 -16.19
CA LEU A 580 3.09 17.01 -15.99
C LEU A 580 3.78 17.46 -17.30
N GLU A 581 3.09 17.46 -18.43
CA GLU A 581 3.66 17.72 -19.77
C GLU A 581 4.37 19.07 -19.86
N ASP A 582 3.84 20.11 -19.22
CA ASP A 582 4.39 21.47 -19.23
C ASP A 582 5.59 21.69 -18.28
N LEU A 583 6.08 20.63 -17.61
CA LEU A 583 7.26 20.76 -16.75
C LEU A 583 8.53 20.91 -17.62
N PRO A 584 9.43 21.86 -17.31
CA PRO A 584 10.70 22.04 -18.02
C PRO A 584 11.59 20.79 -18.07
N HIS A 585 11.41 19.89 -17.09
CA HIS A 585 12.13 18.63 -16.97
C HIS A 585 11.64 17.56 -17.93
N VAL A 586 10.40 17.65 -18.42
CA VAL A 586 9.77 16.60 -19.23
C VAL A 586 10.16 16.77 -20.69
N MET A 587 10.91 15.80 -21.19
CA MET A 587 11.38 15.78 -22.59
C MET A 587 10.32 15.27 -23.54
N ALA A 588 9.49 14.33 -23.10
CA ALA A 588 8.39 13.77 -23.87
C ALA A 588 7.37 13.11 -22.94
N VAL A 589 6.08 13.30 -23.27
CA VAL A 589 4.96 12.53 -22.74
C VAL A 589 4.35 11.75 -23.89
N GLU A 590 4.40 10.44 -23.82
CA GLU A 590 3.85 9.57 -24.84
C GLU A 590 2.61 8.88 -24.27
N THR A 591 1.43 9.21 -24.81
CA THR A 591 0.15 8.64 -24.39
C THR A 591 -0.49 7.85 -25.50
N ASN A 592 -1.33 6.86 -25.16
CA ASN A 592 -2.15 6.10 -26.11
C ASN A 592 -1.31 5.55 -27.29
N LEU A 593 -0.16 4.97 -26.93
CA LEU A 593 0.91 4.64 -27.84
C LEU A 593 0.49 3.58 -28.86
N SER A 594 0.48 3.95 -30.14
CA SER A 594 0.50 2.98 -31.23
C SER A 594 1.85 2.26 -31.26
N ALA A 595 1.89 1.05 -31.83
CA ALA A 595 3.09 0.22 -31.83
C ALA A 595 4.36 0.87 -32.37
N GLY A 596 4.21 1.77 -33.35
CA GLY A 596 5.33 2.50 -33.96
C GLY A 596 5.92 3.58 -33.06
N LEU A 597 5.07 4.29 -32.29
CA LEU A 597 5.50 5.40 -31.44
C LEU A 597 6.27 4.90 -30.20
N SER A 598 5.82 3.81 -29.56
CA SER A 598 6.52 3.22 -28.40
C SER A 598 7.95 2.82 -28.74
N LEU A 599 8.12 2.10 -29.85
CA LEU A 599 9.42 1.59 -30.29
C LEU A 599 10.35 2.71 -30.74
N ARG A 600 9.80 3.79 -31.30
CA ARG A 600 10.56 4.99 -31.65
C ARG A 600 11.17 5.65 -30.40
N SER A 601 10.37 5.90 -29.38
CA SER A 601 10.82 6.57 -28.16
C SER A 601 11.78 5.69 -27.36
N LEU A 602 11.54 4.38 -27.27
CA LEU A 602 12.49 3.41 -26.70
C LEU A 602 13.81 3.36 -27.47
N GLY A 603 13.77 3.39 -28.81
CA GLY A 603 14.98 3.44 -29.64
C GLY A 603 15.79 4.73 -29.46
N ALA A 604 15.15 5.87 -29.23
CA ALA A 604 15.83 7.13 -28.90
C ALA A 604 16.51 7.06 -27.51
N ILE A 605 15.85 6.45 -26.53
CA ILE A 605 16.40 6.23 -25.19
C ILE A 605 17.61 5.29 -25.26
N GLU A 606 17.51 4.18 -26.01
CA GLU A 606 18.64 3.26 -26.22
C GLU A 606 19.83 3.96 -26.89
N ALA A 607 19.57 4.81 -27.88
CA ALA A 607 20.61 5.59 -28.53
C ALA A 607 21.29 6.61 -27.60
N GLU A 608 20.53 7.22 -26.67
CA GLU A 608 21.14 8.01 -25.59
C GLU A 608 22.06 7.18 -24.72
N LEU A 609 21.67 5.95 -24.38
CA LEU A 609 22.50 5.05 -23.58
C LEU A 609 23.85 4.82 -24.29
N HIS A 610 23.85 4.45 -25.57
CA HIS A 610 25.10 4.29 -26.35
C HIS A 610 25.89 5.59 -26.50
N ARG A 611 25.22 6.74 -26.61
CA ARG A 611 25.90 8.04 -26.67
C ARG A 611 26.63 8.33 -25.37
N ARG A 612 26.02 8.06 -24.21
CA ARG A 612 26.67 8.26 -22.90
C ARG A 612 27.83 7.29 -22.70
N GLU A 613 27.71 6.04 -23.14
CA GLU A 613 28.83 5.08 -23.11
C GLU A 613 30.05 5.63 -23.86
N LYS A 614 29.85 6.11 -25.09
CA LYS A 614 30.92 6.71 -25.91
C LYS A 614 31.49 7.98 -25.25
N LEU A 615 30.61 8.85 -24.76
CA LEU A 615 30.99 10.09 -24.11
C LEU A 615 31.84 9.82 -22.86
N PHE A 616 31.45 8.87 -22.01
CA PHE A 616 32.18 8.56 -20.78
C PHE A 616 33.52 7.90 -21.09
N ALA A 617 33.58 7.06 -22.11
CA ALA A 617 34.83 6.49 -22.61
C ALA A 617 35.79 7.57 -23.17
N GLU A 618 35.27 8.55 -23.91
CA GLU A 618 36.05 9.68 -24.45
C GLU A 618 36.69 10.51 -23.34
N TYR A 619 35.90 10.84 -22.31
CA TYR A 619 36.37 11.59 -21.14
C TYR A 619 37.05 10.71 -20.07
N ARG A 620 37.16 9.40 -20.29
CA ARG A 620 37.78 8.40 -19.39
C ARG A 620 37.23 8.42 -17.97
N VAL A 621 35.92 8.58 -17.82
CA VAL A 621 35.22 8.52 -16.53
C VAL A 621 34.40 7.24 -16.42
N PRO A 622 34.32 6.62 -15.22
CA PRO A 622 33.65 5.33 -15.05
C PRO A 622 32.12 5.45 -14.95
N ASP A 623 31.62 6.58 -14.44
CA ASP A 623 30.20 6.75 -14.15
C ASP A 623 29.74 8.21 -14.22
N TYR A 624 28.43 8.40 -14.06
CA TYR A 624 27.76 9.69 -14.14
C TYR A 624 28.23 10.67 -13.07
N SER A 625 28.42 10.21 -11.83
CA SER A 625 28.87 11.09 -10.74
C SER A 625 30.26 11.65 -11.05
N SER A 626 31.17 10.79 -11.51
CA SER A 626 32.51 11.15 -11.97
C SER A 626 32.46 12.07 -13.19
N PHE A 627 31.56 11.84 -14.15
CA PHE A 627 31.38 12.73 -15.30
C PHE A 627 30.95 14.14 -14.85
N ARG A 628 29.96 14.25 -13.97
CA ARG A 628 29.47 15.55 -13.47
C ARG A 628 30.52 16.32 -12.68
N GLN A 629 31.38 15.62 -11.93
CA GLN A 629 32.47 16.23 -11.19
C GLN A 629 33.61 16.71 -12.10
N ASN A 630 34.02 15.91 -13.09
CA ASN A 630 35.18 16.20 -13.93
C ASN A 630 34.85 17.05 -15.16
N VAL A 631 33.60 17.06 -15.62
CA VAL A 631 33.16 17.73 -16.85
C VAL A 631 31.92 18.62 -16.60
N PRO A 632 31.98 19.59 -15.66
CA PRO A 632 30.80 20.34 -15.22
C PRO A 632 30.22 21.28 -16.29
N HIS A 633 31.00 21.64 -17.30
CA HIS A 633 30.60 22.54 -18.39
C HIS A 633 29.68 21.88 -19.44
N VAL A 634 29.63 20.55 -19.47
CA VAL A 634 28.71 19.81 -20.35
C VAL A 634 27.40 19.58 -19.60
N VAL A 635 26.29 20.07 -20.15
CA VAL A 635 24.95 19.79 -19.61
C VAL A 635 24.57 18.34 -19.94
N LEU A 636 24.44 17.53 -18.90
CA LEU A 636 24.08 16.11 -19.02
C LEU A 636 23.19 15.73 -17.83
N PRO A 637 21.87 15.92 -17.92
CA PRO A 637 20.95 15.60 -16.84
C PRO A 637 20.87 14.08 -16.59
N ARG A 638 20.58 13.69 -15.35
CA ARG A 638 20.08 12.33 -15.08
C ARG A 638 18.76 12.13 -15.84
N LEU A 639 18.54 10.94 -16.38
CA LEU A 639 17.33 10.63 -17.12
C LEU A 639 16.45 9.67 -16.33
N VAL A 640 15.28 10.14 -15.92
CA VAL A 640 14.23 9.30 -15.34
C VAL A 640 13.27 8.89 -16.45
N VAL A 641 13.18 7.60 -16.73
CA VAL A 641 12.21 7.03 -17.66
C VAL A 641 11.09 6.41 -16.84
N ALA A 642 9.92 7.06 -16.82
CA ALA A 642 8.75 6.59 -16.10
C ALA A 642 7.79 5.89 -17.06
N ILE A 643 7.33 4.69 -16.69
CA ILE A 643 6.45 3.87 -17.53
C ILE A 643 5.24 3.48 -16.68
N ASP A 644 4.05 4.00 -17.01
CA ASP A 644 2.80 3.51 -16.43
C ASP A 644 2.22 2.38 -17.28
N GLU A 645 1.73 1.37 -16.57
CA GLU A 645 1.19 0.13 -17.12
C GLU A 645 2.17 -0.65 -18.02
N LEU A 646 3.37 -0.92 -17.47
CA LEU A 646 4.45 -1.69 -18.10
C LEU A 646 3.99 -3.00 -18.77
N LYS A 647 2.95 -3.63 -18.23
CA LYS A 647 2.38 -4.86 -18.78
C LYS A 647 1.98 -4.71 -20.25
N MET A 648 1.27 -3.63 -20.57
CA MET A 648 0.81 -3.35 -21.92
C MET A 648 1.99 -3.17 -22.87
N LEU A 649 3.04 -2.44 -22.45
CA LEU A 649 4.24 -2.25 -23.26
C LEU A 649 4.91 -3.59 -23.65
N ILE A 650 5.04 -4.52 -22.71
CA ILE A 650 5.71 -5.80 -22.95
C ILE A 650 4.83 -6.75 -23.78
N GLU A 651 3.52 -6.77 -23.52
CA GLU A 651 2.57 -7.57 -24.30
C GLU A 651 2.48 -7.10 -25.75
N ASP A 652 2.45 -5.79 -25.98
CA ASP A 652 2.36 -5.20 -27.31
C ASP A 652 3.70 -5.26 -28.05
N HIS A 653 4.84 -5.16 -27.35
CA HIS A 653 6.17 -5.01 -27.95
C HIS A 653 7.25 -5.87 -27.27
N ARG A 654 7.51 -7.08 -27.78
CA ARG A 654 8.61 -7.93 -27.29
C ARG A 654 9.99 -7.28 -27.34
N GLN A 655 10.28 -6.43 -28.33
CA GLN A 655 11.57 -5.72 -28.41
C GLN A 655 11.78 -4.70 -27.28
N ALA A 656 10.69 -4.20 -26.67
CA ALA A 656 10.80 -3.27 -25.54
C ALA A 656 11.43 -3.94 -24.31
N GLN A 657 11.21 -5.25 -24.16
CA GLN A 657 11.78 -6.04 -23.07
C GLN A 657 13.32 -6.01 -23.09
N ASP A 658 13.93 -6.17 -24.27
CA ASP A 658 15.39 -6.18 -24.43
C ASP A 658 16.00 -4.81 -24.06
N VAL A 659 15.35 -3.73 -24.49
CA VAL A 659 15.77 -2.35 -24.15
C VAL A 659 15.66 -2.10 -22.65
N LEU A 660 14.57 -2.54 -22.01
CA LEU A 660 14.38 -2.40 -20.57
C LEU A 660 15.42 -3.18 -19.76
N ILE A 661 15.77 -4.40 -20.17
CA ILE A 661 16.84 -5.19 -19.53
C ILE A 661 18.19 -4.46 -19.64
N ARG A 662 18.50 -3.90 -20.82
CA ARG A 662 19.74 -3.14 -21.05
C ARG A 662 19.78 -1.86 -20.22
N LEU A 663 18.68 -1.11 -20.15
CA LEU A 663 18.56 0.07 -19.30
C LEU A 663 18.70 -0.28 -17.83
N ALA A 664 18.06 -1.36 -17.38
CA ALA A 664 18.10 -1.79 -15.99
C ALA A 664 19.52 -2.22 -15.56
N SER A 665 20.25 -2.90 -16.44
CA SER A 665 21.59 -3.42 -16.13
C SER A 665 22.71 -2.38 -16.26
N THR A 666 22.67 -1.54 -17.30
CA THR A 666 23.79 -0.62 -17.64
C THR A 666 23.49 0.83 -17.27
N GLY A 667 22.20 1.19 -17.22
CA GLY A 667 21.73 2.57 -17.09
C GLY A 667 22.20 3.28 -15.82
N ARG A 668 22.37 2.55 -14.71
CA ARG A 668 22.86 3.09 -13.43
C ARG A 668 24.12 3.94 -13.58
N SER A 669 25.14 3.36 -14.21
CA SER A 669 26.46 4.01 -14.37
C SER A 669 26.39 5.23 -15.28
N LEU A 670 25.41 5.26 -16.19
CA LEU A 670 25.22 6.31 -17.19
C LEU A 670 24.21 7.39 -16.74
N GLY A 671 23.68 7.28 -15.52
CA GLY A 671 22.73 8.25 -14.96
C GLY A 671 21.28 8.07 -15.44
N PHE A 672 20.89 6.85 -15.80
CA PHE A 672 19.50 6.49 -16.09
C PHE A 672 18.83 5.88 -14.86
N HIS A 673 17.56 6.23 -14.68
CA HIS A 673 16.69 5.73 -13.64
C HIS A 673 15.37 5.27 -14.28
N LEU A 674 14.80 4.17 -13.78
CA LEU A 674 13.57 3.61 -14.32
C LEU A 674 12.53 3.69 -13.21
N VAL A 675 11.37 4.28 -13.50
CA VAL A 675 10.21 4.28 -12.61
C VAL A 675 9.13 3.49 -13.30
N LEU A 676 9.10 2.19 -13.01
CA LEU A 676 8.20 1.24 -13.67
C LEU A 676 6.93 1.10 -12.85
N ALA A 677 5.76 1.16 -13.49
CA ALA A 677 4.50 0.93 -12.81
C ALA A 677 3.61 -0.09 -13.51
N THR A 678 2.92 -0.90 -12.72
CA THR A 678 2.02 -1.95 -13.24
C THR A 678 0.92 -2.26 -12.23
N GLN A 679 -0.24 -2.72 -12.70
CA GLN A 679 -1.27 -3.24 -11.78
C GLN A 679 -0.95 -4.63 -11.25
N ARG A 680 -0.20 -5.42 -12.02
CA ARG A 680 0.27 -6.77 -11.66
C ARG A 680 1.71 -6.94 -12.11
N ALA A 681 2.59 -7.31 -11.19
CA ALA A 681 4.00 -7.52 -11.50
C ALA A 681 4.29 -8.93 -12.02
N GLN A 682 3.48 -9.91 -11.66
CA GLN A 682 3.59 -11.29 -12.15
C GLN A 682 3.50 -11.36 -13.68
N GLY A 683 4.46 -12.04 -14.31
CA GLY A 683 4.54 -12.19 -15.77
C GLY A 683 4.96 -10.94 -16.54
N THR A 684 4.81 -9.75 -15.94
CA THR A 684 5.21 -8.47 -16.54
C THR A 684 6.67 -8.13 -16.27
N VAL A 685 7.13 -8.25 -15.02
CA VAL A 685 8.52 -7.93 -14.67
C VAL A 685 9.37 -9.19 -14.71
N THR A 686 10.32 -9.25 -15.64
CA THR A 686 11.22 -10.39 -15.82
C THR A 686 12.22 -10.51 -14.67
N SER A 687 12.84 -11.68 -14.52
CA SER A 687 13.91 -11.91 -13.54
C SER A 687 15.04 -10.90 -13.70
N ASP A 688 15.42 -10.59 -14.93
CA ASP A 688 16.56 -9.72 -15.24
C ASP A 688 16.28 -8.26 -14.88
N VAL A 689 15.07 -7.76 -15.21
CA VAL A 689 14.66 -6.41 -14.77
C VAL A 689 14.56 -6.38 -13.25
N ARG A 690 13.96 -7.42 -12.64
CA ARG A 690 13.77 -7.52 -11.18
C ARG A 690 15.10 -7.53 -10.41
N ALA A 691 16.12 -8.22 -10.92
CA ALA A 691 17.44 -8.27 -10.31
C ALA A 691 18.13 -6.90 -10.25
N ASN A 692 17.69 -5.95 -11.09
CA ASN A 692 18.22 -4.60 -11.16
C ASN A 692 17.27 -3.55 -10.54
N LEU A 693 16.12 -3.97 -10.01
CA LEU A 693 15.25 -3.08 -9.21
C LEU A 693 15.88 -2.88 -7.84
N GLY A 694 16.14 -1.62 -7.50
CA GLY A 694 16.63 -1.22 -6.20
C GLY A 694 15.55 -1.23 -5.14
N SER A 695 14.36 -0.74 -5.50
CA SER A 695 13.24 -0.60 -4.57
C SER A 695 11.89 -0.96 -5.20
N VAL A 696 10.97 -1.44 -4.36
CA VAL A 696 9.59 -1.77 -4.72
C VAL A 696 8.64 -1.02 -3.80
N LEU A 697 7.76 -0.21 -4.39
CA LEU A 697 6.66 0.47 -3.74
C LEU A 697 5.36 -0.30 -4.03
N CYS A 698 4.97 -1.15 -3.08
CA CYS A 698 3.82 -2.05 -3.21
C CYS A 698 2.59 -1.48 -2.49
N LEU A 699 1.69 -0.87 -3.24
CA LEU A 699 0.33 -0.54 -2.78
C LEU A 699 -0.54 -1.80 -2.72
N ARG A 700 -1.81 -1.63 -2.33
CA ARG A 700 -2.79 -2.72 -2.25
C ARG A 700 -2.82 -3.61 -3.49
N THR A 701 -2.43 -4.88 -3.33
CA THR A 701 -2.41 -5.89 -4.40
C THR A 701 -3.77 -6.58 -4.55
N ALA A 702 -3.96 -7.29 -5.67
CA ALA A 702 -5.22 -8.01 -5.94
C ALA A 702 -5.28 -9.34 -5.20
N THR A 703 -4.12 -9.99 -5.08
CA THR A 703 -3.97 -11.30 -4.47
C THR A 703 -2.84 -11.31 -3.45
N GLU A 704 -2.90 -12.27 -2.52
CA GLU A 704 -1.81 -12.53 -1.58
C GLU A 704 -0.53 -12.93 -2.33
N GLN A 705 -0.64 -13.73 -3.38
CA GLN A 705 0.51 -14.16 -4.19
C GLN A 705 1.25 -12.97 -4.83
N ASP A 706 0.53 -11.96 -5.36
CA ASP A 706 1.16 -10.75 -5.89
C ASP A 706 2.01 -10.05 -4.81
N SER A 707 1.51 -10.00 -3.57
CA SER A 707 2.22 -9.42 -2.42
C SER A 707 3.49 -10.22 -2.10
N TRP A 708 3.38 -11.55 -2.00
CA TRP A 708 4.52 -12.43 -1.73
C TRP A 708 5.61 -12.30 -2.79
N ASP A 709 5.23 -12.26 -4.06
CA ASP A 709 6.16 -12.17 -5.18
C ASP A 709 6.93 -10.84 -5.21
N LEU A 710 6.34 -9.76 -4.69
CA LEU A 710 6.89 -8.41 -4.75
C LEU A 710 7.67 -8.04 -3.49
N ILE A 711 7.10 -8.27 -2.32
CA ILE A 711 7.65 -7.82 -1.04
C ILE A 711 8.02 -8.97 -0.10
N GLY A 712 7.72 -10.22 -0.45
CA GLY A 712 8.12 -11.39 0.32
C GLY A 712 7.16 -11.79 1.44
N ASP A 713 5.98 -11.17 1.54
CA ASP A 713 4.89 -11.55 2.46
C ASP A 713 3.49 -11.10 1.95
N ALA A 714 2.44 -11.36 2.73
CA ALA A 714 1.05 -11.01 2.41
C ALA A 714 0.60 -9.60 2.81
N SER A 715 1.50 -8.75 3.30
CA SER A 715 1.14 -7.51 3.99
C SER A 715 0.49 -6.47 3.06
N ALA A 716 0.92 -6.34 1.80
CA ALA A 716 0.32 -5.41 0.85
C ALA A 716 -1.09 -5.83 0.42
N TYR A 717 -1.39 -7.13 0.39
CA TYR A 717 -2.74 -7.64 0.13
C TYR A 717 -3.72 -7.28 1.26
N ARG A 718 -3.25 -7.19 2.51
CA ARG A 718 -4.06 -6.88 3.70
C ARG A 718 -4.40 -5.40 3.83
N ILE A 719 -3.85 -4.54 2.97
CA ILE A 719 -4.19 -3.11 2.94
C ILE A 719 -5.66 -2.93 2.56
N SER A 720 -6.40 -2.15 3.34
CA SER A 720 -7.83 -1.91 3.10
C SER A 720 -8.06 -1.08 1.83
N ALA A 721 -9.12 -1.40 1.07
CA ALA A 721 -9.56 -0.58 -0.06
C ALA A 721 -10.01 0.84 0.36
N SER A 722 -10.34 1.06 1.63
CA SER A 722 -10.66 2.38 2.18
C SER A 722 -9.44 3.26 2.44
N GLN A 723 -8.22 2.77 2.19
CA GLN A 723 -6.95 3.47 2.42
C GLN A 723 -6.12 3.60 1.13
N PRO A 724 -6.59 4.34 0.11
CA PRO A 724 -5.77 4.63 -1.06
C PRO A 724 -4.48 5.39 -0.66
N GLY A 725 -3.38 5.09 -1.33
CA GLY A 725 -2.04 5.63 -1.05
C GLY A 725 -1.28 4.89 0.06
N ARG A 726 -1.92 3.98 0.81
CA ARG A 726 -1.21 3.10 1.73
C ARG A 726 -0.42 2.07 0.93
N GLY A 727 0.85 1.90 1.27
CA GLY A 727 1.72 0.92 0.63
C GLY A 727 2.83 0.44 1.53
N ILE A 728 3.65 -0.42 0.94
CA ILE A 728 4.80 -1.04 1.57
C ILE A 728 6.00 -0.80 0.68
N LEU A 729 7.03 -0.19 1.25
CA LEU A 729 8.30 0.03 0.62
C LEU A 729 9.22 -1.14 0.97
N ARG A 730 9.90 -1.66 -0.03
CA ARG A 730 11.00 -2.59 0.13
C ARG A 730 12.22 -2.04 -0.60
N ARG A 731 13.31 -1.79 0.13
CA ARG A 731 14.61 -1.37 -0.41
C ARG A 731 15.55 -2.58 -0.44
N GLY A 732 15.85 -3.12 -1.62
CA GLY A 732 16.70 -4.30 -1.77
C GLY A 732 16.28 -5.48 -0.87
N PRO A 733 17.22 -6.10 -0.13
CA PRO A 733 16.94 -7.16 0.85
C PRO A 733 16.59 -6.65 2.26
N ALA A 734 16.42 -5.34 2.47
CA ALA A 734 16.08 -4.77 3.78
C ALA A 734 14.62 -5.05 4.19
N ASP A 735 14.33 -4.81 5.48
CA ASP A 735 12.98 -4.96 6.04
C ASP A 735 11.97 -4.04 5.32
N SER A 736 10.74 -4.53 5.20
CA SER A 736 9.65 -3.82 4.54
C SER A 736 9.03 -2.76 5.45
N GLU A 737 8.88 -1.55 4.97
CA GLU A 737 8.35 -0.41 5.72
C GLU A 737 6.96 -0.02 5.19
N ILE A 738 6.04 0.35 6.09
CA ILE A 738 4.71 0.82 5.70
C ILE A 738 4.79 2.33 5.45
N PHE A 739 4.29 2.79 4.30
CA PHE A 739 4.19 4.21 3.98
C PHE A 739 2.75 4.63 3.63
N GLN A 740 2.49 5.94 3.70
CA GLN A 740 1.29 6.57 3.14
C GLN A 740 1.67 7.66 2.15
N THR A 741 1.28 7.48 0.87
CA THR A 741 1.45 8.49 -0.18
C THR A 741 0.92 9.84 0.28
N PRO A 742 1.74 10.90 0.29
CA PRO A 742 1.29 12.22 0.68
C PRO A 742 0.45 12.88 -0.44
N ILE A 743 -0.33 13.89 -0.06
CA ILE A 743 -1.02 14.78 -1.02
C ILE A 743 -0.32 16.12 -1.00
N MET A 744 -0.03 16.68 -2.17
CA MET A 744 0.65 17.97 -2.26
C MET A 744 -0.29 19.11 -1.89
N ARG A 745 0.11 19.87 -0.88
CA ARG A 745 -0.61 21.03 -0.38
C ARG A 745 0.01 22.31 -0.94
N LEU A 746 -0.81 23.07 -1.66
CA LEU A 746 -0.44 24.42 -2.07
C LEU A 746 -0.25 25.31 -0.82
N PRO A 747 0.71 26.24 -0.82
CA PRO A 747 0.83 27.24 0.23
C PRO A 747 -0.52 27.94 0.41
N SER A 748 -1.04 27.97 1.63
CA SER A 748 -2.31 28.62 1.91
C SER A 748 -2.16 30.13 1.63
N GLU A 749 -3.04 30.71 0.82
CA GLU A 749 -3.35 32.13 0.96
C GLU A 749 -3.80 32.38 2.42
N PRO A 750 -3.54 33.57 3.00
CA PRO A 750 -3.87 33.87 4.39
C PRO A 750 -5.32 33.51 4.69
N VAL A 751 -5.51 32.68 5.72
CA VAL A 751 -6.83 32.16 6.11
C VAL A 751 -7.64 33.29 6.74
N THR A 752 -8.65 33.79 6.02
CA THR A 752 -9.65 34.69 6.59
C THR A 752 -10.67 33.86 7.38
N LEU A 753 -10.63 33.96 8.71
CA LEU A 753 -11.61 33.33 9.60
C LEU A 753 -12.99 33.95 9.35
N THR A 754 -13.96 33.15 8.91
CA THR A 754 -15.38 33.53 8.84
C THR A 754 -16.15 32.81 9.95
N PRO A 755 -16.94 33.53 10.77
CA PRO A 755 -17.71 32.92 11.84
C PRO A 755 -18.77 31.97 11.26
N VAL A 756 -18.81 30.74 11.79
CA VAL A 756 -19.77 29.71 11.40
C VAL A 756 -21.13 30.02 12.03
N SER A 757 -22.12 30.37 11.20
CA SER A 757 -23.53 30.41 11.60
C SER A 757 -24.10 28.98 11.65
N ALA A 758 -24.83 28.64 12.72
CA ALA A 758 -25.13 27.28 13.16
C ALA A 758 -26.13 26.47 12.30
N ASP A 759 -26.56 26.94 11.13
CA ASP A 759 -27.69 26.34 10.39
C ASP A 759 -27.39 25.85 8.96
N ARG A 760 -26.12 25.55 8.62
CA ARG A 760 -25.83 24.86 7.34
C ARG A 760 -25.56 23.37 7.53
N PRO A 761 -26.23 22.49 6.76
CA PRO A 761 -25.86 21.08 6.74
C PRO A 761 -24.41 20.95 6.26
N VAL A 762 -23.61 20.21 7.03
CA VAL A 762 -22.22 19.89 6.73
C VAL A 762 -22.19 19.22 5.35
N SER A 763 -21.70 19.95 4.35
CA SER A 763 -21.48 19.43 3.00
C SER A 763 -20.60 18.18 3.08
N THR A 764 -20.99 17.15 2.33
CA THR A 764 -20.27 15.89 2.20
C THR A 764 -18.80 16.13 1.90
N LYS A 765 -17.93 15.77 2.86
CA LYS A 765 -16.46 15.87 2.79
C LYS A 765 -15.92 15.42 1.43
N THR A 766 -15.44 16.38 0.63
CA THR A 766 -14.66 16.13 -0.58
C THR A 766 -13.32 15.49 -0.18
N VAL A 767 -12.93 14.41 -0.85
CA VAL A 767 -11.58 13.84 -0.72
C VAL A 767 -10.59 14.91 -1.17
N ALA A 768 -9.61 15.25 -0.34
CA ALA A 768 -8.56 16.20 -0.74
C ALA A 768 -7.82 15.62 -1.96
N THR A 769 -7.59 16.44 -2.99
CA THR A 769 -6.84 16.05 -4.19
C THR A 769 -5.77 17.09 -4.49
N THR A 770 -4.63 16.64 -5.04
CA THR A 770 -3.57 17.53 -5.51
C THR A 770 -4.06 18.35 -6.70
N LYS A 771 -3.81 19.66 -6.68
CA LYS A 771 -4.11 20.56 -7.81
C LYS A 771 -2.92 20.62 -8.77
N TRP A 772 -2.74 19.57 -9.56
CA TRP A 772 -1.59 19.38 -10.47
C TRP A 772 -1.25 20.58 -11.37
N PRO A 773 -2.20 21.24 -12.06
CA PRO A 773 -1.88 22.40 -12.91
C PRO A 773 -1.21 23.54 -12.13
N ARG A 774 -1.60 23.71 -10.86
CA ARG A 774 -1.01 24.76 -10.02
C ARG A 774 0.40 24.38 -9.58
N VAL A 775 0.63 23.12 -9.21
CA VAL A 775 1.95 22.59 -8.87
C VAL A 775 2.93 22.79 -10.05
N VAL A 776 2.53 22.37 -11.25
CA VAL A 776 3.34 22.52 -12.47
C VAL A 776 3.63 23.99 -12.76
N SER A 777 2.60 24.87 -12.75
CA SER A 777 2.82 26.30 -12.98
C SER A 777 3.83 26.93 -12.01
N MET A 778 3.87 26.49 -10.75
CA MET A 778 4.82 27.00 -9.76
C MET A 778 6.25 26.54 -10.04
N ILE A 779 6.45 25.27 -10.42
CA ILE A 779 7.77 24.74 -10.79
C ILE A 779 8.28 25.41 -12.07
N THR A 780 7.44 25.55 -13.09
CA THR A 780 7.78 26.21 -14.35
C THR A 780 8.14 27.68 -14.12
N GLN A 781 7.33 28.40 -13.33
CA GLN A 781 7.62 29.80 -12.98
C GLN A 781 8.94 29.93 -12.21
N ALA A 782 9.23 29.02 -11.27
CA ALA A 782 10.49 29.02 -10.54
C ALA A 782 11.69 28.77 -11.47
N HIS A 783 11.56 27.87 -12.45
CA HIS A 783 12.59 27.59 -13.45
C HIS A 783 12.88 28.82 -14.32
N GLU A 784 11.83 29.48 -14.84
CA GLU A 784 11.94 30.70 -15.63
C GLU A 784 12.59 31.84 -14.83
N GLN A 785 12.18 32.03 -13.58
CA GLN A 785 12.75 33.06 -12.69
C GLN A 785 14.22 32.82 -12.37
N ALA A 786 14.65 31.55 -12.28
CA ALA A 786 16.04 31.18 -12.05
C ALA A 786 16.91 31.30 -13.32
N GLY A 787 16.31 31.47 -14.51
CA GLY A 787 17.03 31.57 -15.78
C GLY A 787 17.81 30.30 -16.13
N LEU A 788 17.29 29.14 -15.72
CA LEU A 788 17.93 27.84 -15.93
C LEU A 788 17.78 27.37 -17.38
N LEU A 789 18.72 26.54 -17.85
CA LEU A 789 18.68 25.99 -19.20
C LEU A 789 17.82 24.72 -19.23
N CYS A 790 17.06 24.54 -20.32
CA CYS A 790 16.47 23.25 -20.66
C CYS A 790 17.41 22.48 -21.59
N PRO A 791 17.71 21.21 -21.30
CA PRO A 791 18.50 20.36 -22.18
C PRO A 791 17.72 20.03 -23.46
N ASP A 792 18.45 19.76 -24.55
CA ASP A 792 17.84 19.31 -25.81
C ASP A 792 17.07 18.00 -25.59
N PRO A 793 15.84 17.88 -26.12
CA PRO A 793 15.01 16.70 -25.91
C PRO A 793 15.62 15.46 -26.57
N ILE A 794 15.66 14.36 -25.82
CA ILE A 794 16.17 13.07 -26.32
C ILE A 794 15.18 12.46 -27.31
N VAL A 795 13.90 12.52 -26.97
CA VAL A 795 12.80 12.07 -27.82
C VAL A 795 12.25 13.32 -28.52
N LEU A 796 12.52 13.44 -29.81
CA LEU A 796 11.92 14.51 -30.61
C LEU A 796 10.40 14.28 -30.74
N PRO A 797 9.59 15.33 -30.93
CA PRO A 797 8.17 15.17 -31.24
C PRO A 797 7.98 14.26 -32.46
N SER A 798 6.87 13.53 -32.54
CA SER A 798 6.56 12.76 -33.73
C SER A 798 6.47 13.68 -34.96
N LEU A 799 6.76 13.12 -36.14
CA LEU A 799 6.63 13.90 -37.38
C LEU A 799 5.19 14.42 -37.50
N PRO A 800 5.00 15.69 -37.88
CA PRO A 800 3.66 16.28 -38.00
C PRO A 800 2.83 15.56 -39.08
N GLU A 801 1.50 15.53 -38.91
CA GLU A 801 0.59 14.95 -39.92
C GLU A 801 0.65 15.71 -41.25
N HIS A 802 0.89 17.02 -41.16
CA HIS A 802 1.04 17.92 -42.29
C HIS A 802 2.38 18.64 -42.19
N TRP A 803 3.20 18.54 -43.23
CA TRP A 803 4.46 19.25 -43.29
C TRP A 803 4.55 20.01 -44.61
N ASN A 804 4.77 21.31 -44.49
CA ASN A 804 5.06 22.18 -45.62
C ASN A 804 6.45 22.81 -45.40
N PRO A 805 7.35 22.75 -46.39
CA PRO A 805 8.62 23.45 -46.29
C PRO A 805 8.34 24.95 -46.18
N SER A 806 8.64 25.56 -45.04
CA SER A 806 8.51 27.00 -44.88
C SER A 806 9.52 27.70 -45.81
N THR A 807 9.05 28.70 -46.56
CA THR A 807 9.87 29.51 -47.47
C THR A 807 10.88 30.42 -46.75
N GLN A 808 11.07 30.26 -45.44
CA GLN A 808 11.90 31.09 -44.57
C GLN A 808 12.91 30.29 -43.72
N SER A 809 13.39 29.14 -44.18
CA SER A 809 14.64 28.59 -43.66
C SER A 809 15.81 29.46 -44.17
N THR A 810 16.23 30.44 -43.37
CA THR A 810 17.43 31.26 -43.57
C THR A 810 18.73 30.52 -43.24
N ASP A 811 18.69 29.18 -43.16
CA ASP A 811 19.84 28.37 -42.79
C ASP A 811 20.86 28.34 -43.96
N PRO A 812 22.11 28.83 -43.78
CA PRO A 812 23.12 28.89 -44.84
C PRO A 812 23.54 27.51 -45.39
N LEU A 813 23.10 26.42 -44.76
CA LEU A 813 23.31 25.03 -45.19
C LEU A 813 22.21 24.49 -46.13
N THR A 814 21.19 25.28 -46.45
CA THR A 814 20.13 24.85 -47.38
C THR A 814 20.72 24.58 -48.77
N PRO A 815 20.53 23.38 -49.38
CA PRO A 815 21.12 23.07 -50.67
C PRO A 815 20.69 24.06 -51.75
N THR A 816 21.66 24.59 -52.52
CA THR A 816 21.41 25.50 -53.66
C THR A 816 20.67 24.84 -54.82
N SER A 817 20.57 23.51 -54.85
CA SER A 817 19.84 22.75 -55.86
C SER A 817 19.31 21.42 -55.31
N GLY A 818 18.21 20.93 -55.88
CA GLY A 818 17.57 19.67 -55.50
C GLY A 818 16.10 19.84 -55.17
N MET A 819 15.40 18.72 -55.05
CA MET A 819 13.96 18.67 -54.76
C MET A 819 13.73 18.31 -53.29
N ILE A 820 12.98 19.13 -52.55
CA ILE A 820 12.53 18.79 -51.21
C ILE A 820 11.44 17.72 -51.32
N LEU A 821 11.66 16.58 -50.68
CA LEU A 821 10.71 15.47 -50.66
C LEU A 821 9.81 15.49 -49.42
N GLY A 822 10.36 15.87 -48.27
CA GLY A 822 9.67 15.74 -47.00
C GLY A 822 10.59 15.98 -45.80
N LEU A 823 10.14 15.56 -44.63
CA LEU A 823 10.86 15.55 -43.36
C LEU A 823 11.11 14.10 -42.95
N VAL A 824 12.34 13.73 -42.60
CA VAL A 824 12.69 12.41 -42.05
C VAL A 824 12.92 12.52 -40.55
N ASP A 825 12.54 11.46 -39.83
CA ASP A 825 12.79 11.29 -38.41
C ASP A 825 13.81 10.19 -38.14
N HIS A 826 14.89 10.56 -37.48
CA HIS A 826 15.97 9.65 -37.09
C HIS A 826 16.13 9.65 -35.56
N PRO A 827 15.35 8.83 -34.86
CA PRO A 827 15.30 8.84 -33.39
C PRO A 827 16.67 8.56 -32.76
N THR A 828 17.48 7.68 -33.36
CA THR A 828 18.81 7.31 -32.83
C THR A 828 19.83 8.47 -32.89
N GLU A 829 19.67 9.41 -33.82
CA GLU A 829 20.58 10.56 -33.98
C GLU A 829 19.95 11.83 -33.42
N ARG A 830 18.74 11.73 -32.84
CA ARG A 830 17.92 12.85 -32.32
C ARG A 830 17.79 13.98 -33.33
N MET A 831 17.46 13.59 -34.54
CA MET A 831 17.41 14.52 -35.65
C MET A 831 16.13 14.32 -36.43
N GLN A 832 15.47 15.45 -36.68
CA GLN A 832 14.52 15.60 -37.78
C GLN A 832 15.10 16.61 -38.75
N ALA A 833 15.18 16.23 -40.02
CA ALA A 833 15.74 17.09 -41.04
C ALA A 833 15.02 16.92 -42.37
N PRO A 834 14.94 17.98 -43.19
CA PRO A 834 14.34 17.89 -44.51
C PRO A 834 15.13 16.94 -45.40
N ILE A 835 14.40 16.11 -46.13
CA ILE A 835 14.90 15.20 -47.16
C ILE A 835 14.93 15.95 -48.47
N TRP A 836 16.10 15.96 -49.08
CA TRP A 836 16.37 16.50 -50.39
C TRP A 836 16.74 15.35 -51.32
N TRP A 837 16.27 15.40 -52.56
CA TRP A 837 16.80 14.57 -53.63
C TRP A 837 17.56 15.45 -54.62
N ASN A 838 18.87 15.23 -54.73
CA ASN A 838 19.73 15.95 -55.66
C ASN A 838 20.53 14.96 -56.51
N PRO A 839 20.15 14.75 -57.79
CA PRO A 839 20.84 13.81 -58.66
C PRO A 839 22.21 14.31 -59.17
N LYS A 840 22.60 15.57 -58.91
CA LYS A 840 23.84 16.18 -59.44
C LYS A 840 25.07 15.96 -58.55
N THR A 841 24.89 15.88 -57.24
CA THR A 841 26.00 15.83 -56.30
C THR A 841 26.67 14.46 -56.32
N THR A 842 28.00 14.45 -56.52
CA THR A 842 28.80 13.24 -56.31
C THR A 842 29.05 13.05 -54.82
N SER A 843 29.14 11.79 -54.36
CA SER A 843 29.22 11.44 -52.93
C SER A 843 30.37 12.11 -52.15
N SER A 844 31.35 12.68 -52.84
CA SER A 844 32.52 13.38 -52.28
C SER A 844 32.24 14.80 -51.76
N GLU A 845 31.22 15.50 -52.25
CA GLU A 845 30.88 16.86 -51.78
C GLU A 845 29.98 16.86 -50.53
N ALA A 846 29.60 15.67 -50.04
CA ALA A 846 28.76 15.48 -48.85
C ALA A 846 29.55 15.48 -47.52
N THR A 847 30.77 16.02 -47.48
CA THR A 847 31.64 15.97 -46.29
C THR A 847 31.25 17.06 -45.26
N PRO A 848 30.89 16.71 -43.99
CA PRO A 848 30.50 17.70 -42.97
C PRO A 848 31.65 18.48 -42.33
N GLN A 849 31.35 19.73 -41.96
CA GLN A 849 31.75 20.31 -40.67
C GLN A 849 30.47 20.65 -39.86
N SER A 850 30.25 19.93 -38.75
CA SER A 850 29.24 20.17 -37.68
C SER A 850 27.73 19.90 -37.93
N GLY A 851 27.15 19.07 -37.04
CA GLY A 851 25.95 19.41 -36.26
C GLY A 851 24.55 19.16 -36.81
N ARG A 852 24.17 19.76 -37.94
CA ARG A 852 22.79 19.72 -38.48
C ARG A 852 22.84 19.72 -40.00
N LYS A 853 22.69 18.54 -40.63
CA LYS A 853 22.76 18.41 -42.09
C LYS A 853 21.37 18.28 -42.71
N PRO A 854 21.10 18.91 -43.86
CA PRO A 854 20.00 18.48 -44.73
C PRO A 854 20.28 17.05 -45.25
N TRP A 855 19.24 16.22 -45.31
CA TRP A 855 19.38 14.83 -45.72
C TRP A 855 19.31 14.70 -47.23
N ILE A 856 20.46 14.56 -47.91
CA ILE A 856 20.51 14.57 -49.38
C ILE A 856 20.63 13.15 -49.95
N LEU A 857 19.60 12.72 -50.67
CA LEU A 857 19.57 11.52 -51.49
C LEU A 857 20.17 11.83 -52.87
N THR A 858 21.27 11.16 -53.20
CA THR A 858 22.02 11.33 -54.47
C THR A 858 21.88 10.13 -55.42
N GLY A 859 21.21 9.07 -54.95
CA GLY A 859 20.93 7.85 -55.69
C GLY A 859 19.67 7.93 -56.55
N SER A 860 19.38 6.83 -57.22
CA SER A 860 18.05 6.60 -57.78
C SER A 860 17.05 6.35 -56.65
N LEU A 861 15.85 6.89 -56.78
CA LEU A 861 14.78 6.86 -55.80
C LEU A 861 13.51 6.24 -56.37
N ALA A 862 12.91 5.31 -55.65
CA ALA A 862 11.57 4.81 -55.95
C ALA A 862 10.59 5.27 -54.88
N VAL A 863 9.44 5.81 -55.29
CA VAL A 863 8.33 6.19 -54.40
C VAL A 863 7.16 5.25 -54.68
N ILE A 864 6.85 4.41 -53.70
CA ILE A 864 5.93 3.30 -53.81
C ILE A 864 4.70 3.61 -52.96
N GLY A 865 3.56 3.83 -53.60
CA GLY A 865 2.33 4.23 -52.92
C GLY A 865 1.10 4.04 -53.80
N ALA A 866 -0.04 3.77 -53.18
CA ALA A 866 -1.31 3.72 -53.89
C ALA A 866 -1.78 5.14 -54.28
N SER A 867 -2.80 5.23 -55.15
CA SER A 867 -3.48 6.50 -55.42
C SER A 867 -4.03 7.09 -54.12
N GLY A 868 -3.83 8.39 -53.91
CA GLY A 868 -4.20 9.08 -52.67
C GLY A 868 -3.14 9.03 -51.55
N SER A 869 -2.05 8.27 -51.70
CA SER A 869 -0.95 8.23 -50.73
C SER A 869 -0.18 9.55 -50.56
N GLY A 870 -0.40 10.53 -51.44
CA GLY A 870 0.27 11.84 -51.43
C GLY A 870 1.50 11.93 -52.35
N ALA A 871 2.14 10.81 -52.71
CA ALA A 871 3.30 10.82 -53.62
C ALA A 871 3.01 11.48 -54.97
N GLU A 872 1.85 11.21 -55.54
CA GLU A 872 1.47 11.73 -56.85
C GLU A 872 1.37 13.27 -56.83
N LYS A 873 0.76 13.83 -55.78
CA LYS A 873 0.62 15.28 -55.54
C LYS A 873 1.97 15.94 -55.23
N LEU A 874 2.80 15.30 -54.40
CA LEU A 874 4.17 15.74 -54.15
C LEU A 874 4.91 15.91 -55.48
N LEU A 875 4.90 14.87 -56.32
CA LEU A 875 5.60 14.89 -57.60
C LEU A 875 4.98 15.86 -58.61
N ASP A 876 3.64 16.03 -58.62
CA ASP A 876 2.97 17.05 -59.44
C ASP A 876 3.47 18.46 -59.14
N ARG A 877 3.76 18.76 -57.88
CA ARG A 877 4.29 20.07 -57.48
C ARG A 877 5.80 20.16 -57.67
N ALA A 878 6.51 19.14 -57.23
CA ALA A 878 7.96 19.19 -57.05
C ALA A 878 8.71 18.97 -58.37
N VAL A 879 8.17 18.18 -59.30
CA VAL A 879 8.79 17.95 -60.61
C VAL A 879 8.82 19.25 -61.43
N PRO A 880 7.70 19.98 -61.67
CA PRO A 880 7.75 21.25 -62.38
C PRO A 880 8.69 22.28 -61.74
N ALA A 881 8.73 22.36 -60.40
CA ALA A 881 9.64 23.23 -59.68
C ALA A 881 11.12 22.85 -59.88
N PHE A 882 11.44 21.55 -59.90
CA PHE A 882 12.77 21.06 -60.25
C PHE A 882 13.13 21.37 -61.72
N PHE A 883 12.14 21.35 -62.62
CA PHE A 883 12.29 21.80 -63.99
C PHE A 883 12.48 23.35 -64.08
N THR A 884 11.92 24.17 -63.21
CA THR A 884 12.04 25.65 -63.29
C THR A 884 13.21 26.24 -62.49
N GLN A 885 13.59 25.69 -61.33
CA GLN A 885 14.72 26.20 -60.51
C GLN A 885 16.07 26.15 -61.23
N HIS A 886 16.21 25.34 -62.28
CA HIS A 886 17.40 25.31 -63.13
C HIS A 886 17.54 26.51 -64.09
N HIS A 887 16.71 27.56 -63.95
CA HIS A 887 16.78 28.76 -64.80
C HIS A 887 17.51 29.97 -64.19
N GLN A 888 17.71 30.02 -62.88
CA GLN A 888 18.22 31.22 -62.19
C GLN A 888 19.37 30.88 -61.25
N GLY A 889 20.62 31.10 -61.67
CA GLY A 889 21.71 31.32 -60.71
C GLY A 889 23.12 30.81 -61.01
N ASP A 890 23.36 29.90 -61.96
CA ASP A 890 24.72 29.39 -62.22
C ASP A 890 25.28 29.89 -63.56
N PRO A 891 26.29 30.79 -63.59
CA PRO A 891 26.90 31.29 -64.80
C PRO A 891 27.94 30.34 -65.43
N SER A 892 28.12 29.12 -64.90
CA SER A 892 29.11 28.17 -65.41
C SER A 892 28.54 27.21 -66.48
N PRO A 893 29.10 27.13 -67.70
CA PRO A 893 28.56 26.33 -68.80
C PRO A 893 28.94 24.84 -68.74
N ARG A 894 29.09 24.24 -67.55
CA ARG A 894 29.50 22.83 -67.42
C ARG A 894 28.42 22.01 -66.71
N ILE A 895 27.75 21.18 -67.51
CA ILE A 895 26.76 20.14 -67.18
C ILE A 895 25.33 20.68 -66.93
N ALA A 896 24.65 21.06 -68.02
CA ALA A 896 23.19 21.11 -68.03
C ALA A 896 22.66 19.67 -67.87
N ASN A 897 22.00 19.39 -66.75
CA ASN A 897 21.50 18.04 -66.47
C ASN A 897 20.43 17.68 -67.52
N LYS A 898 20.65 16.56 -68.20
CA LYS A 898 19.67 16.01 -69.14
C LYS A 898 18.56 15.35 -68.33
N VAL A 899 17.30 15.70 -68.59
CA VAL A 899 16.14 15.20 -67.83
C VAL A 899 15.09 14.64 -68.78
N ALA A 900 14.67 13.40 -68.56
CA ALA A 900 13.56 12.77 -69.29
C ALA A 900 12.41 12.45 -68.34
N LEU A 901 11.21 12.95 -68.64
CA LEU A 901 9.98 12.71 -67.89
C LEU A 901 9.09 11.73 -68.66
N PHE A 902 8.70 10.63 -68.03
CA PHE A 902 7.68 9.71 -68.51
C PHE A 902 6.46 9.84 -67.60
N ASP A 903 5.39 10.47 -68.07
CA ASP A 903 4.16 10.66 -67.31
C ASP A 903 3.04 9.76 -67.86
N GLY A 904 2.59 8.81 -67.03
CA GLY A 904 1.55 7.85 -67.40
C GLY A 904 0.12 8.40 -67.38
N ARG A 905 -0.09 9.70 -67.13
CA ARG A 905 -1.41 10.33 -67.29
C ARG A 905 -1.70 10.68 -68.75
N PRO A 906 -2.97 10.58 -69.20
CA PRO A 906 -3.40 11.14 -70.48
C PRO A 906 -3.28 12.66 -70.44
N HIS A 907 -2.92 13.25 -71.58
CA HIS A 907 -2.69 14.69 -71.67
C HIS A 907 -4.04 15.44 -71.53
N ARG A 908 -4.13 16.42 -70.62
CA ARG A 908 -5.32 17.26 -70.44
C ARG A 908 -5.01 18.69 -70.86
N GLU A 909 -4.87 18.93 -72.15
CA GLU A 909 -5.10 20.25 -72.74
C GLU A 909 -6.01 20.13 -73.95
N GLU A 910 -7.09 20.90 -73.92
CA GLU A 910 -8.14 20.99 -74.94
C GLU A 910 -7.75 21.94 -76.09
N SER A 911 -6.47 22.20 -76.30
CA SER A 911 -6.00 23.00 -77.43
C SER A 911 -4.65 22.51 -77.93
N SER A 912 -4.60 22.23 -79.24
CA SER A 912 -3.49 21.73 -80.06
C SER A 912 -3.22 20.22 -80.02
N VAL A 913 -3.79 19.54 -81.01
CA VAL A 913 -3.39 18.21 -81.49
C VAL A 913 -2.01 18.36 -82.16
N GLU A 914 -0.94 18.36 -81.37
CA GLU A 914 0.43 18.22 -81.89
C GLU A 914 1.27 17.33 -80.95
N ARG A 915 1.41 16.06 -81.35
CA ARG A 915 2.35 15.00 -80.87
C ARG A 915 2.36 14.70 -79.37
N ALA A 916 2.16 13.41 -79.04
CA ALA A 916 2.34 12.81 -77.70
C ALA A 916 3.76 12.95 -77.10
N ILE A 917 4.68 13.62 -77.80
CA ILE A 917 6.04 13.95 -77.38
C ILE A 917 6.19 15.48 -77.40
N HIS A 918 6.06 16.13 -76.24
CA HIS A 918 6.51 17.51 -76.10
C HIS A 918 8.04 17.51 -75.92
N ILE A 919 8.78 17.59 -77.03
CA ILE A 919 10.14 18.12 -77.00
C ILE A 919 9.98 19.63 -76.81
N THR A 920 10.26 20.15 -75.62
CA THR A 920 10.27 21.61 -75.45
C THR A 920 11.49 22.14 -76.21
N GLU A 921 11.28 22.61 -77.44
CA GLU A 921 12.33 23.05 -78.37
C GLU A 921 13.22 24.21 -77.85
N SER A 922 12.91 24.80 -76.69
CA SER A 922 13.71 25.89 -76.12
C SER A 922 14.89 25.47 -75.23
N SER A 923 15.09 24.17 -74.93
CA SER A 923 16.32 23.73 -74.22
C SER A 923 16.73 22.29 -74.57
N GLN A 924 17.88 22.11 -75.23
CA GLN A 924 18.43 20.85 -75.80
C GLN A 924 18.66 19.66 -74.82
N ASN A 925 18.13 19.70 -73.59
CA ASN A 925 18.45 18.75 -72.52
C ASN A 925 17.20 18.23 -71.78
N ARG A 926 15.99 18.36 -72.33
CA ARG A 926 14.73 17.95 -71.68
C ARG A 926 13.81 17.20 -72.61
N TRP A 927 13.25 16.10 -72.13
CA TRP A 927 12.28 15.26 -72.86
C TRP A 927 11.07 14.97 -71.99
N SER A 928 9.86 15.00 -72.55
CA SER A 928 8.62 14.62 -71.88
C SER A 928 7.82 13.67 -72.77
N PHE A 929 7.46 12.51 -72.20
CA PHE A 929 6.71 11.43 -72.84
C PHE A 929 5.43 11.17 -72.06
N HIS A 930 4.31 11.00 -72.76
CA HIS A 930 2.98 10.82 -72.17
C HIS A 930 2.40 9.44 -72.46
N ALA A 931 1.33 9.06 -71.74
CA ALA A 931 0.66 7.78 -71.93
C ALA A 931 0.11 7.52 -73.34
N GLU A 932 0.11 8.49 -74.25
CA GLU A 932 -0.36 8.30 -75.63
C GLU A 932 0.76 7.88 -76.59
N CYS A 933 2.03 7.87 -76.14
CA CYS A 933 3.16 7.45 -76.96
C CYS A 933 2.95 6.03 -77.52
N THR A 934 3.12 5.90 -78.83
CA THR A 934 3.11 4.61 -79.55
C THR A 934 4.34 3.77 -79.16
N GLY A 935 4.27 2.46 -79.44
CA GLY A 935 5.41 1.57 -79.19
C GLY A 935 6.68 2.00 -79.95
N GLU A 936 6.54 2.47 -81.20
CA GLU A 936 7.67 2.92 -82.03
C GLU A 936 8.27 4.23 -81.50
N GLU A 937 7.46 5.20 -81.09
CA GLU A 937 7.92 6.44 -80.44
C GLU A 937 8.64 6.18 -79.12
N LEU A 938 8.13 5.23 -78.32
CA LEU A 938 8.76 4.82 -77.07
C LEU A 938 10.12 4.13 -77.30
N GLU A 939 10.24 3.38 -78.39
CA GLU A 939 11.50 2.74 -78.79
C GLU A 939 12.55 3.77 -79.17
N GLU A 940 12.19 4.74 -80.00
CA GLU A 940 13.06 5.83 -80.43
C GLU A 940 13.50 6.69 -79.23
N ALA A 941 12.58 6.97 -78.30
CA ALA A 941 12.87 7.66 -77.05
C ALA A 941 13.93 6.91 -76.23
N LEU A 942 13.73 5.62 -75.95
CA LEU A 942 14.68 4.82 -75.17
C LEU A 942 16.03 4.68 -75.86
N ALA A 943 16.06 4.56 -77.19
CA ALA A 943 17.30 4.56 -77.96
C ALA A 943 18.07 5.87 -77.79
N THR A 944 17.39 7.01 -77.92
CA THR A 944 17.98 8.35 -77.71
C THR A 944 18.57 8.49 -76.31
N LEU A 945 17.84 8.07 -75.27
CA LEU A 945 18.34 8.11 -73.89
C LEU A 945 19.55 7.19 -73.68
N ARG A 946 19.57 6.03 -74.34
CA ARG A 946 20.71 5.11 -74.30
C ARG A 946 21.96 5.72 -74.96
N GLU A 947 21.82 6.41 -76.08
CA GLU A 947 22.94 7.10 -76.75
C GLU A 947 23.55 8.18 -75.86
N ILE A 948 22.70 8.97 -75.18
CA ILE A 948 23.15 9.99 -74.21
C ILE A 948 24.00 9.35 -73.10
N LEU A 949 23.52 8.22 -72.56
CA LEU A 949 24.22 7.48 -71.51
C LEU A 949 25.53 6.83 -72.02
N GLN A 950 25.54 6.30 -73.24
CA GLN A 950 26.74 5.76 -73.89
C GLN A 950 27.79 6.82 -74.17
N ALA A 951 27.38 8.07 -74.41
CA ALA A 951 28.27 9.22 -74.51
C ALA A 951 28.83 9.66 -73.14
N GLY A 952 28.51 8.97 -72.05
CA GLY A 952 28.99 9.26 -70.69
C GLY A 952 28.33 10.47 -70.04
N GLN A 953 27.25 10.99 -70.62
CA GLN A 953 26.56 12.16 -70.08
C GLN A 953 25.62 11.77 -68.93
N GLN A 954 25.50 12.65 -67.93
CA GLN A 954 24.55 12.47 -66.83
C GLN A 954 23.12 12.65 -67.33
N LEU A 955 22.25 11.69 -67.02
CA LEU A 955 20.85 11.69 -67.38
C LEU A 955 20.01 11.38 -66.13
N THR A 956 18.99 12.19 -65.89
CA THR A 956 17.96 11.96 -64.88
C THR A 956 16.67 11.53 -65.56
N ILE A 957 16.15 10.35 -65.23
CA ILE A 957 14.84 9.90 -65.71
C ILE A 957 13.83 10.00 -64.57
N ILE A 958 12.72 10.68 -64.79
CA ILE A 958 11.59 10.77 -63.87
C ILE A 958 10.44 9.99 -64.49
N ILE A 959 9.95 8.96 -63.80
CA ILE A 959 8.82 8.13 -64.27
C ILE A 959 7.69 8.28 -63.27
N ARG A 960 6.56 8.79 -63.73
CA ARG A 960 5.32 8.93 -62.97
C ARG A 960 4.30 7.93 -63.49
N HIS A 961 3.52 7.36 -62.57
CA HIS A 961 2.45 6.40 -62.89
C HIS A 961 3.00 5.18 -63.63
N PHE A 962 4.00 4.53 -63.03
CA PHE A 962 4.72 3.41 -63.64
C PHE A 962 3.82 2.30 -64.19
N SER A 963 2.63 2.09 -63.62
CA SER A 963 1.65 1.10 -64.11
C SER A 963 1.23 1.32 -65.57
N ALA A 964 1.19 2.56 -66.05
CA ALA A 964 0.87 2.87 -67.45
C ALA A 964 2.00 2.47 -68.41
N TRP A 965 3.22 2.30 -67.89
CA TRP A 965 4.44 2.05 -68.66
C TRP A 965 4.92 0.60 -68.54
N ALA A 966 4.80 -0.02 -67.36
CA ALA A 966 5.46 -1.27 -66.99
C ALA A 966 5.31 -2.40 -68.02
N SER A 967 4.10 -2.60 -68.55
CA SER A 967 3.79 -3.66 -69.51
C SER A 967 3.78 -3.21 -70.98
N ARG A 968 4.08 -1.94 -71.28
CA ARG A 968 4.19 -1.49 -72.66
C ARG A 968 5.38 -2.13 -73.33
N ILE A 969 5.23 -2.47 -74.60
CA ILE A 969 6.31 -3.02 -75.41
C ILE A 969 6.83 -1.91 -76.32
N PRO A 970 8.09 -1.46 -76.13
CA PRO A 970 8.74 -0.55 -77.06
C PRO A 970 9.07 -1.28 -78.38
N GLY A 971 8.54 -0.75 -79.48
CA GLY A 971 8.70 -1.27 -80.84
C GLY A 971 7.98 -2.60 -81.09
N ARG A 972 8.58 -3.45 -81.94
CA ARG A 972 8.06 -4.78 -82.33
C ARG A 972 8.70 -5.96 -81.57
N GLY A 973 9.46 -5.67 -80.51
CA GLY A 973 10.15 -6.70 -79.72
C GLY A 973 9.23 -7.45 -78.75
N PHE A 974 9.82 -8.32 -77.92
CA PHE A 974 9.10 -9.00 -76.82
C PHE A 974 9.42 -8.41 -75.44
N GLU A 975 10.43 -7.54 -75.34
CA GLU A 975 10.84 -6.90 -74.09
C GLU A 975 9.89 -5.77 -73.72
N SER A 976 9.46 -5.77 -72.46
CA SER A 976 8.67 -4.68 -71.90
C SER A 976 9.52 -3.43 -71.66
N PHE A 977 8.86 -2.29 -71.46
CA PHE A 977 9.50 -1.06 -71.01
C PHE A 977 10.28 -1.29 -69.70
N GLU A 978 9.73 -2.10 -68.78
CA GLU A 978 10.43 -2.47 -67.54
C GLU A 978 11.75 -3.21 -67.81
N ASP A 979 11.77 -4.19 -68.74
CA ASP A 979 12.97 -4.95 -69.08
C ASP A 979 14.08 -4.04 -69.64
N ARG A 980 13.70 -3.10 -70.51
CA ARG A 980 14.64 -2.14 -71.10
C ARG A 980 15.13 -1.12 -70.07
N LEU A 981 14.25 -0.63 -69.20
CA LEU A 981 14.60 0.27 -68.11
C LEU A 981 15.60 -0.40 -67.16
N MET A 982 15.37 -1.65 -66.79
CA MET A 982 16.32 -2.43 -65.99
C MET A 982 17.68 -2.56 -66.67
N THR A 983 17.70 -2.77 -67.98
CA THR A 983 18.94 -2.86 -68.76
C THR A 983 19.71 -1.55 -68.71
N LEU A 984 19.03 -0.40 -68.82
CA LEU A 984 19.65 0.92 -68.68
C LEU A 984 20.22 1.13 -67.27
N ILE A 985 19.46 0.79 -66.22
CA ILE A 985 19.91 0.93 -64.82
C ILE A 985 21.17 0.10 -64.56
N ARG A 986 21.20 -1.15 -65.04
CA ARG A 986 22.35 -2.06 -64.84
C ARG A 986 23.59 -1.60 -65.60
N ASN A 987 23.42 -1.10 -66.83
CA ASN A 987 24.55 -0.74 -67.69
C ASN A 987 25.14 0.63 -67.34
N PHE A 988 24.34 1.55 -66.76
CA PHE A 988 24.75 2.94 -66.54
C PHE A 988 24.54 3.44 -65.10
N PRO A 989 24.95 2.70 -64.05
CA PRO A 989 24.58 3.02 -62.66
C PRO A 989 25.15 4.36 -62.14
N ASN A 990 26.21 4.88 -62.75
CA ASN A 990 26.88 6.11 -62.32
C ASN A 990 26.40 7.36 -63.07
N THR A 991 25.96 7.21 -64.33
CA THR A 991 25.51 8.31 -65.20
C THR A 991 23.99 8.44 -65.24
N LEU A 992 23.26 7.37 -64.96
CA LEU A 992 21.80 7.37 -64.89
C LEU A 992 21.29 7.51 -63.44
N LYS A 993 20.46 8.52 -63.21
CA LYS A 993 19.70 8.70 -61.97
C LYS A 993 18.21 8.58 -62.27
N ILE A 994 17.47 7.83 -61.47
CA ILE A 994 16.05 7.60 -61.70
C ILE A 994 15.22 8.02 -60.51
N LEU A 995 14.13 8.74 -60.74
CA LEU A 995 13.03 8.90 -59.81
C LEU A 995 11.81 8.21 -60.39
N ILE A 996 11.34 7.13 -59.76
CA ILE A 996 10.20 6.35 -60.25
C ILE A 996 9.08 6.32 -59.22
N HIS A 997 7.85 6.55 -59.66
CA HIS A 997 6.65 6.47 -58.84
C HIS A 997 5.65 5.48 -59.39
N GLY A 998 5.13 4.61 -58.51
CA GLY A 998 4.12 3.62 -58.85
C GLY A 998 3.53 2.93 -57.63
N GLY A 999 2.44 2.21 -57.85
CA GLY A 999 1.75 1.43 -56.82
C GLY A 999 2.23 -0.01 -56.77
N ARG A 1000 1.29 -0.95 -56.92
CA ARG A 1000 1.54 -2.39 -56.80
C ARG A 1000 2.52 -2.91 -57.86
N GLU A 1001 2.40 -2.42 -59.09
CA GLU A 1001 3.22 -2.84 -60.22
C GLU A 1001 4.70 -2.52 -60.00
N LEU A 1002 5.00 -1.37 -59.39
CA LEU A 1002 6.36 -1.00 -59.02
C LEU A 1002 6.85 -1.80 -57.83
N ALA A 1003 6.00 -2.01 -56.82
CA ALA A 1003 6.34 -2.77 -55.61
C ALA A 1003 6.69 -4.24 -55.91
N ALA A 1004 5.93 -4.89 -56.79
CA ALA A 1004 6.14 -6.27 -57.24
C ALA A 1004 7.10 -6.38 -58.44
N GLY A 1005 7.48 -5.24 -59.02
CA GLY A 1005 8.33 -5.16 -60.20
C GLY A 1005 9.78 -5.52 -59.92
N ARG A 1006 10.49 -5.93 -60.98
CA ARG A 1006 11.91 -6.29 -60.91
C ARG A 1006 12.80 -5.04 -60.83
N THR A 1007 12.33 -3.91 -61.34
CA THR A 1007 13.07 -2.64 -61.35
C THR A 1007 13.36 -2.11 -59.94
N VAL A 1008 12.43 -2.28 -59.01
CA VAL A 1008 12.57 -1.79 -57.63
C VAL A 1008 13.79 -2.39 -56.92
N GLY A 1009 14.17 -3.63 -57.26
CA GLY A 1009 15.34 -4.30 -56.68
C GLY A 1009 16.68 -3.69 -57.08
N LEU A 1010 16.73 -2.91 -58.17
CA LEU A 1010 17.92 -2.22 -58.65
C LEU A 1010 18.07 -0.81 -58.07
N ILE A 1011 17.02 -0.28 -57.44
CA ILE A 1011 16.99 1.08 -56.91
C ILE A 1011 17.37 1.05 -55.44
N THR A 1012 18.36 1.87 -55.07
CA THR A 1012 18.93 1.89 -53.73
C THR A 1012 17.96 2.49 -52.72
N ASP A 1013 17.46 3.68 -53.00
CA ASP A 1013 16.62 4.45 -52.08
C ASP A 1013 15.15 4.28 -52.46
N ARG A 1014 14.32 3.92 -51.48
CA ARG A 1014 12.94 3.51 -51.67
C ARG A 1014 12.07 4.12 -50.58
N ILE A 1015 10.98 4.76 -50.97
CA ILE A 1015 9.97 5.31 -50.07
C ILE A 1015 8.72 4.46 -50.20
N TYR A 1016 8.23 3.90 -49.10
CA TYR A 1016 7.00 3.11 -49.04
C TYR A 1016 5.91 3.89 -48.30
N LEU A 1017 4.77 4.12 -48.95
CA LEU A 1017 3.64 4.88 -48.41
C LEU A 1017 2.46 3.96 -48.10
N GLY A 1018 2.12 3.87 -46.82
CA GLY A 1018 1.10 2.94 -46.32
C GLY A 1018 -0.34 3.32 -46.68
N PHE A 1019 -0.65 4.61 -46.84
CA PHE A 1019 -2.01 5.08 -47.08
C PHE A 1019 -2.56 4.62 -48.44
N GLY A 1020 -3.77 4.06 -48.43
CA GLY A 1020 -4.44 3.51 -49.62
C GLY A 1020 -3.90 2.17 -50.12
N SER A 1021 -2.83 1.61 -49.52
CA SER A 1021 -2.36 0.26 -49.85
C SER A 1021 -3.22 -0.81 -49.18
N THR A 1022 -3.50 -1.92 -49.88
CA THR A 1022 -4.15 -3.10 -49.28
C THR A 1022 -3.13 -3.96 -48.53
N GLU A 1023 -3.58 -4.85 -47.66
CA GLU A 1023 -2.71 -5.78 -46.93
C GLU A 1023 -1.92 -6.69 -47.89
N GLU A 1024 -2.59 -7.21 -48.93
CA GLU A 1024 -1.97 -7.99 -50.00
C GLU A 1024 -0.85 -7.23 -50.72
N HIS A 1025 -1.03 -5.93 -50.97
CA HIS A 1025 0.02 -5.11 -51.60
C HIS A 1025 1.23 -4.89 -50.70
N ARG A 1026 1.04 -4.90 -49.38
CA ARG A 1026 2.14 -4.78 -48.41
C ARG A 1026 2.87 -6.09 -48.17
N MET A 1027 2.28 -7.25 -48.49
CA MET A 1027 2.96 -8.54 -48.38
C MET A 1027 4.19 -8.66 -49.29
N VAL A 1028 4.24 -7.92 -50.40
CA VAL A 1028 5.41 -7.87 -51.30
C VAL A 1028 6.47 -6.85 -50.87
N TRP A 1029 6.21 -6.06 -49.83
CA TRP A 1029 7.19 -5.09 -49.33
C TRP A 1029 8.29 -5.79 -48.52
N PRO A 1030 9.50 -5.22 -48.45
CA PRO A 1030 10.48 -5.67 -47.49
C PRO A 1030 9.95 -5.50 -46.06
N ARG A 1031 10.56 -6.20 -45.10
CA ARG A 1031 10.27 -5.97 -43.68
C ARG A 1031 10.74 -4.58 -43.28
N ILE A 1032 9.81 -3.64 -43.23
CA ILE A 1032 10.03 -2.24 -42.89
C ILE A 1032 9.38 -1.88 -41.55
N ARG A 1033 9.80 -0.75 -40.98
CA ARG A 1033 9.18 -0.13 -39.81
C ARG A 1033 7.69 0.12 -40.07
N GLN A 1034 6.85 -0.05 -39.06
CA GLN A 1034 5.44 0.35 -39.16
C GLN A 1034 5.33 1.87 -39.03
N ALA A 1035 4.61 2.49 -39.95
CA ALA A 1035 4.29 3.92 -39.92
C ALA A 1035 2.77 4.11 -39.97
N PRO A 1036 2.22 5.20 -39.41
CA PRO A 1036 0.80 5.50 -39.48
C PRO A 1036 0.28 5.51 -40.92
N HIS A 1037 -0.90 4.92 -41.14
CA HIS A 1037 -1.57 4.95 -42.43
C HIS A 1037 -2.33 6.27 -42.62
N ILE A 1038 -1.60 7.38 -42.72
CA ILE A 1038 -2.12 8.70 -43.07
C ILE A 1038 -1.50 9.16 -44.40
N PRO A 1039 -2.16 10.06 -45.16
CA PRO A 1039 -1.58 10.60 -46.39
C PRO A 1039 -0.18 11.16 -46.18
N TYR A 1040 0.69 11.05 -47.18
CA TYR A 1040 2.09 11.54 -47.20
C TYR A 1040 3.06 10.86 -46.20
N ARG A 1041 2.56 10.03 -45.27
CA ARG A 1041 3.38 9.29 -44.30
C ARG A 1041 3.95 8.01 -44.91
N GLY A 1042 5.23 7.75 -44.67
CA GLY A 1042 5.88 6.55 -45.16
C GLY A 1042 7.19 6.20 -44.48
N VAL A 1043 7.91 5.28 -45.10
CA VAL A 1043 9.21 4.78 -44.64
C VAL A 1043 10.23 4.86 -45.77
N LEU A 1044 11.37 5.50 -45.49
CA LEU A 1044 12.54 5.57 -46.35
C LEU A 1044 13.49 4.41 -46.04
N VAL A 1045 13.78 3.59 -47.06
CA VAL A 1045 14.66 2.42 -47.03
C VAL A 1045 15.78 2.64 -48.03
N GLY A 1046 17.03 2.38 -47.67
CA GLY A 1046 18.17 2.66 -48.54
C GLY A 1046 19.51 2.28 -47.95
N ARG A 1047 20.60 2.57 -48.67
CA ARG A 1047 21.96 2.29 -48.21
C ARG A 1047 22.41 3.37 -47.23
N GLY A 1048 22.83 2.98 -46.03
CA GLY A 1048 23.25 3.90 -44.97
C GLY A 1048 22.19 4.18 -43.90
N TRP A 1049 21.01 3.55 -44.01
CA TRP A 1049 19.93 3.65 -43.03
C TRP A 1049 19.73 2.32 -42.28
N PRO A 1050 19.00 2.32 -41.14
CA PRO A 1050 18.59 1.08 -40.49
C PRO A 1050 17.90 0.13 -41.48
N VAL A 1051 18.08 -1.18 -41.32
CA VAL A 1051 17.54 -2.20 -42.24
C VAL A 1051 16.02 -2.08 -42.44
N GLN A 1052 15.31 -1.64 -41.40
CA GLN A 1052 13.86 -1.44 -41.43
C GLN A 1052 13.41 -0.08 -41.98
N GLY A 1053 14.35 0.83 -42.28
CA GLY A 1053 14.08 2.18 -42.75
C GLY A 1053 13.74 3.21 -41.67
N LEU A 1054 13.63 4.47 -42.10
CA LEU A 1054 13.31 5.65 -41.29
C LEU A 1054 11.92 6.17 -41.62
N GLU A 1055 11.20 6.65 -40.62
CA GLU A 1055 9.89 7.25 -40.85
C GLU A 1055 10.03 8.62 -41.49
N ILE A 1056 9.14 8.94 -42.44
CA ILE A 1056 9.15 10.20 -43.16
C ILE A 1056 7.74 10.77 -43.32
N GLN A 1057 7.65 12.09 -43.34
CA GLN A 1057 6.47 12.83 -43.75
C GLN A 1057 6.79 13.56 -45.04
N LEU A 1058 6.18 13.15 -46.16
CA LEU A 1058 6.35 13.85 -47.43
C LEU A 1058 5.74 15.26 -47.35
N ALA A 1059 6.29 16.17 -48.15
CA ALA A 1059 5.78 17.53 -48.26
C ALA A 1059 4.41 17.52 -48.95
N GLU A 1060 3.40 18.09 -48.31
CA GLU A 1060 2.03 18.14 -48.84
C GLU A 1060 1.87 19.13 -49.98
#